data_AF-A0A059FSA9-F1
#
_entry.id   AF-A0A059FSA9-F1
#
_cell.length_a   1.000
_cell.length_b   1.000
_cell.length_c   1.000
_cell.angle_alpha   90.00
_cell.angle_beta   90.00
_cell.angle_gamma   90.00
#
_symmetry.space_group_name_H-M   'P 1'
#
loop_
_entity.id
_entity.type
_entity.pdbx_description
1 polymer ?
#
loop_
_entity_poly.entity_id
_entity_poly.type
_entity_poly.pdbx_seq_one_letter_code
_entity_poly.pdbx_strand_id
1 'polypeptide(L)'
;MLGAVDRWLRRFGPLIVTFGTAVLLCGLMLFWLFGPNLAPFFKPEFPFAFQFDVETWHWIAAWGGLWTALSLGIGRVGGRRRGIIASGFLAMFMGAGTWAVGQTTYLDFSKADIAASAISAFWIGWLVFQFARLELLWSAPAPDHDTTRQPLLSLADGRDFTENFAYTFLSLFGLALDASQRIWPGAELASRKAIGQQFTPSLVFAILIVTAFLPLLTGFWLRASRDAKRQKQSFWRKDVVTPLWFALISTSVLGITLLAYYAALYASDTISAAISYATFVGVFLVFVMVIVLPHVMNYYRRRSEDSIAAYDQTPIQPMGIATFDAPALWLSYLDTLLVKVVAPLSGGTQRRFAHGYVILTLCLLSLLGLVIPRPFGLVPVVIGILLAIALGRRWAWVEEDRETASRLESTRGSNIHLGFENDLKDEALTGYAGLFILVPLTLYQIQDITGFEPIFDEQPGNILLTWIVFFGGELAKAVPFVDWWDIYGNSEVSSTGKHLTFLSRAAVDLVIMAALFQALNIWQRNRVQSMLFKDGHLDAFDPFKEKEFFQDGIVRLKGTMPQSGMDDAEDAKARSFETRVEELRKAHRLFVERTKNGHHVYYEIRKSFEEKIVEHVKQRERLLIESSSVYESPAPYSRQRLAELIDPSQHEDLRAGAQWMIERWNVLVGRPIDKLGQIARRWETLNFPDAFDDEKAIATRARRIQKMEFEKILVELADPQWSSGLRKKEISDLMQCLRRVRADVEFDFSRILSFELFGRMKTVYAVMFLSKFVLTKDHLDDDESWRLRLIAHAEGPDTEIQLGRAAMRARVYDSAARIACNHSAGDQARRDAFALLDWMSRADGSKSGRSHASMRALEVQQFIAQDGLFGVDS
;
A
#
# COMPACT_ATOMS: atom_id res chain seq x y z
N MET A 1 -23.20 -39.96 -15.74
CA MET A 1 -21.99 -39.90 -16.60
C MET A 1 -21.68 -38.49 -17.11
N LEU A 2 -22.58 -37.82 -17.84
CA LEU A 2 -22.32 -36.47 -18.40
C LEU A 2 -21.93 -35.40 -17.36
N GLY A 3 -22.55 -35.39 -16.18
CA GLY A 3 -22.16 -34.48 -15.08
C GLY A 3 -20.86 -34.86 -14.34
N ALA A 4 -20.35 -36.08 -14.54
CA ALA A 4 -19.02 -36.49 -14.06
C ALA A 4 -17.95 -36.09 -15.08
N VAL A 5 -18.24 -36.21 -16.37
CA VAL A 5 -17.40 -35.74 -17.48
C VAL A 5 -17.25 -34.21 -17.46
N ASP A 6 -18.33 -33.46 -17.20
CA ASP A 6 -18.27 -32.00 -17.07
C ASP A 6 -17.47 -31.55 -15.83
N ARG A 7 -17.61 -32.24 -14.68
CA ARG A 7 -16.78 -31.97 -13.50
C ARG A 7 -15.31 -32.34 -13.71
N TRP A 8 -15.04 -33.42 -14.45
CA TRP A 8 -13.69 -33.84 -14.81
C TRP A 8 -13.03 -32.86 -15.79
N LEU A 9 -13.76 -32.42 -16.83
CA LEU A 9 -13.31 -31.41 -17.79
C LEU A 9 -13.10 -30.03 -17.15
N ARG A 10 -13.94 -29.62 -16.19
CA ARG A 10 -13.72 -28.36 -15.46
C ARG A 10 -12.51 -28.43 -14.51
N ARG A 11 -12.21 -29.61 -13.96
CA ARG A 11 -11.12 -29.80 -12.98
C ARG A 11 -9.76 -30.06 -13.64
N PHE A 12 -9.74 -30.78 -14.76
CA PHE A 12 -8.51 -31.19 -15.44
C PHE A 12 -8.34 -30.61 -16.85
N GLY A 13 -9.39 -30.06 -17.46
CA GLY A 13 -9.33 -29.45 -18.80
C GLY A 13 -8.29 -28.32 -18.92
N PRO A 14 -8.17 -27.40 -17.96
CA PRO A 14 -7.09 -26.40 -18.00
C PRO A 14 -5.71 -27.05 -17.95
N LEU A 15 -5.55 -28.11 -17.14
CA LEU A 15 -4.29 -28.82 -16.91
C LEU A 15 -3.87 -29.65 -18.13
N ILE A 16 -4.83 -30.31 -18.79
CA ILE A 16 -4.66 -31.06 -20.04
C ILE A 16 -4.35 -30.11 -21.21
N VAL A 17 -4.99 -28.94 -21.26
CA VAL A 17 -4.68 -27.91 -22.26
C VAL A 17 -3.29 -27.34 -22.02
N THR A 18 -2.92 -26.98 -20.78
CA THR A 18 -1.56 -26.49 -20.49
C THR A 18 -0.48 -27.54 -20.72
N PHE A 19 -0.72 -28.80 -20.35
CA PHE A 19 0.22 -29.91 -20.57
C PHE A 19 0.34 -30.24 -22.05
N GLY A 20 -0.78 -30.28 -22.78
CA GLY A 20 -0.81 -30.43 -24.23
C GLY A 20 -0.07 -29.30 -24.95
N THR A 21 -0.27 -28.04 -24.55
CA THR A 21 0.47 -26.90 -25.11
C THR A 21 1.95 -26.91 -24.72
N ALA A 22 2.32 -27.36 -23.52
CA ALA A 22 3.71 -27.46 -23.10
C ALA A 22 4.45 -28.57 -23.85
N VAL A 23 3.80 -29.73 -24.07
CA VAL A 23 4.34 -30.82 -24.88
C VAL A 23 4.46 -30.43 -26.35
N LEU A 24 3.49 -29.68 -26.88
CA LEU A 24 3.50 -29.20 -28.27
C LEU A 24 4.51 -28.08 -28.49
N LEU A 25 4.68 -27.17 -27.52
CA LEU A 25 5.74 -26.15 -27.53
C LEU A 25 7.13 -26.76 -27.33
N CYS A 26 7.31 -27.74 -26.44
CA CYS A 26 8.56 -28.50 -26.34
C CYS A 26 8.84 -29.29 -27.62
N GLY A 27 7.83 -29.88 -28.24
CA GLY A 27 7.98 -30.59 -29.52
C GLY A 27 8.39 -29.65 -30.66
N LEU A 28 7.76 -28.48 -30.78
CA LEU A 28 8.12 -27.45 -31.76
C LEU A 28 9.49 -26.83 -31.46
N MET A 29 9.84 -26.62 -30.20
CA MET A 29 11.13 -26.07 -29.78
C MET A 29 12.27 -27.08 -29.97
N LEU A 30 12.03 -28.38 -29.74
CA LEU A 30 12.97 -29.47 -30.07
C LEU A 30 13.13 -29.64 -31.58
N PHE A 31 12.03 -29.56 -32.34
CA PHE A 31 12.08 -29.57 -33.81
C PHE A 31 12.85 -28.36 -34.37
N TRP A 32 12.70 -27.19 -33.75
CA TRP A 32 13.41 -25.97 -34.11
C TRP A 32 14.90 -26.00 -33.72
N LEU A 33 15.24 -26.56 -32.54
CA LEU A 33 16.63 -26.69 -32.05
C LEU A 33 17.44 -27.78 -32.76
N PHE A 34 16.82 -28.90 -33.16
CA PHE A 34 17.52 -30.06 -33.71
C PHE A 34 17.23 -30.35 -35.19
N GLY A 35 16.14 -29.80 -35.75
CA GLY A 35 15.75 -30.01 -37.15
C GLY A 35 16.83 -29.69 -38.19
N PRO A 36 17.60 -28.58 -38.07
CA PRO A 36 18.67 -28.28 -39.01
C PRO A 36 19.87 -29.25 -38.94
N ASN A 37 20.14 -29.83 -37.76
CA ASN A 37 21.27 -30.72 -37.52
C ASN A 37 20.98 -32.21 -37.79
N LEU A 38 19.70 -32.58 -37.99
CA LEU A 38 19.27 -33.94 -38.34
C LEU A 38 19.16 -34.16 -39.86
N ALA A 39 19.25 -33.10 -40.67
CA ALA A 39 19.22 -33.15 -42.13
C ALA A 39 20.24 -34.11 -42.78
N PRO A 40 21.48 -34.31 -42.27
CA PRO A 40 22.43 -35.25 -42.90
C PRO A 40 22.18 -36.74 -42.55
N PHE A 41 21.25 -37.06 -41.64
CA PHE A 41 20.98 -38.46 -41.24
C PHE A 41 19.86 -39.13 -42.05
N PHE A 42 19.12 -38.38 -42.88
CA PHE A 42 18.11 -38.94 -43.78
C PHE A 42 18.69 -39.07 -45.20
N LYS A 43 19.09 -40.29 -45.58
CA LYS A 43 19.46 -40.62 -46.97
C LYS A 43 18.26 -40.50 -47.91
N PRO A 44 18.47 -40.17 -49.20
CA PRO A 44 17.42 -39.74 -50.12
C PRO A 44 16.75 -40.93 -50.84
N GLU A 45 16.17 -41.88 -50.12
CA GLU A 45 15.47 -43.03 -50.73
C GLU A 45 14.09 -43.31 -50.08
N PHE A 46 13.27 -42.27 -49.89
CA PHE A 46 11.84 -42.45 -49.62
C PHE A 46 11.00 -41.66 -50.63
N PRO A 47 10.22 -42.33 -51.51
CA PRO A 47 9.34 -41.68 -52.47
C PRO A 47 7.96 -41.46 -51.83
N PHE A 48 7.86 -40.51 -50.90
CA PHE A 48 6.57 -39.96 -50.48
C PHE A 48 6.72 -38.46 -50.25
N ALA A 49 6.94 -37.72 -51.35
CA ALA A 49 6.63 -36.30 -51.37
C ALA A 49 5.11 -36.17 -51.50
N PHE A 50 4.41 -35.90 -50.40
CA PHE A 50 3.02 -35.46 -50.45
C PHE A 50 2.99 -34.07 -51.11
N GLN A 51 2.79 -34.03 -52.43
CA GLN A 51 2.32 -32.83 -53.11
C GLN A 51 0.85 -32.64 -52.74
N PHE A 52 0.58 -31.67 -51.87
CA PHE A 52 -0.78 -31.20 -51.66
C PHE A 52 -1.18 -30.39 -52.89
N ASP A 53 -2.24 -30.84 -53.58
CA ASP A 53 -2.78 -30.11 -54.71
C ASP A 53 -3.48 -28.81 -54.25
N VAL A 54 -3.80 -27.95 -55.21
CA VAL A 54 -4.46 -26.67 -54.96
C VAL A 54 -5.83 -26.86 -54.29
N GLU A 55 -6.51 -27.98 -54.51
CA GLU A 55 -7.78 -28.30 -53.83
C GLU A 55 -7.57 -28.54 -52.34
N THR A 56 -6.50 -29.22 -51.94
CA THR A 56 -6.19 -29.45 -50.53
C THR A 56 -5.89 -28.13 -49.80
N TRP A 57 -5.30 -27.16 -50.51
CA TRP A 57 -5.08 -25.80 -50.00
C TRP A 57 -6.35 -24.96 -49.95
N HIS A 58 -7.27 -25.13 -50.91
CA HIS A 58 -8.62 -24.55 -50.82
C HIS A 58 -9.41 -25.13 -49.66
N TRP A 59 -9.23 -26.42 -49.36
CA TRP A 59 -9.78 -27.03 -48.15
C TRP A 59 -9.18 -26.44 -46.88
N ILE A 60 -7.86 -26.25 -46.78
CA ILE A 60 -7.24 -25.63 -45.60
C ILE A 60 -7.69 -24.17 -45.42
N ALA A 61 -7.79 -23.39 -46.50
CA ALA A 61 -8.30 -22.02 -46.47
C ALA A 61 -9.79 -21.97 -46.13
N ALA A 62 -10.59 -22.90 -46.66
CA ALA A 62 -12.01 -23.06 -46.34
C ALA A 62 -12.22 -23.51 -44.89
N TRP A 63 -11.36 -24.39 -44.36
CA TRP A 63 -11.36 -24.80 -42.95
C TRP A 63 -10.91 -23.65 -42.04
N GLY A 64 -9.92 -22.85 -42.44
CA GLY A 64 -9.55 -21.60 -41.76
C GLY A 64 -10.69 -20.60 -41.74
N GLY A 65 -11.38 -20.40 -42.87
CA GLY A 65 -12.58 -19.56 -42.97
C GLY A 65 -13.76 -20.08 -42.14
N LEU A 66 -14.02 -21.39 -42.18
CA LEU A 66 -15.05 -22.07 -41.40
C LEU A 66 -14.76 -21.98 -39.90
N TRP A 67 -13.50 -22.09 -39.49
CA TRP A 67 -13.07 -21.95 -38.10
C TRP A 67 -13.14 -20.50 -37.62
N THR A 68 -12.90 -19.53 -38.51
CA THR A 68 -13.10 -18.09 -38.26
C THR A 68 -14.59 -17.77 -38.09
N ALA A 69 -15.46 -18.34 -38.93
CA ALA A 69 -16.91 -18.21 -38.82
C ALA A 69 -17.46 -18.91 -37.56
N LEU A 70 -16.92 -20.08 -37.20
CA LEU A 70 -17.28 -20.80 -35.97
C LEU A 70 -16.80 -20.08 -34.71
N SER A 71 -15.59 -19.49 -34.70
CA SER A 71 -15.09 -18.72 -33.56
C SER A 71 -15.82 -17.39 -33.36
N LEU A 72 -16.21 -16.71 -34.45
CA LEU A 72 -17.12 -15.56 -34.42
C LEU A 72 -18.54 -15.95 -33.99
N GLY A 73 -19.04 -17.11 -34.42
CA GLY A 73 -20.34 -17.68 -34.02
C GLY A 73 -20.38 -18.11 -32.55
N ILE A 74 -19.32 -18.72 -32.04
CA ILE A 74 -19.13 -19.05 -30.61
C ILE A 74 -19.01 -17.77 -29.77
N GLY A 75 -18.51 -16.67 -30.33
CA GLY A 75 -18.54 -15.34 -29.70
C GLY A 75 -19.96 -14.80 -29.42
N ARG A 76 -20.96 -15.22 -30.21
CA ARG A 76 -22.38 -14.88 -29.97
C ARG A 76 -23.06 -15.74 -28.90
N VAL A 77 -22.64 -17.00 -28.73
CA VAL A 77 -23.31 -17.96 -27.82
C VAL A 77 -22.54 -18.17 -26.50
N GLY A 78 -21.21 -17.98 -26.49
CA GLY A 78 -20.33 -18.21 -25.34
C GLY A 78 -19.79 -16.94 -24.66
N GLY A 79 -20.30 -15.77 -25.05
CA GLY A 79 -19.87 -14.46 -24.55
C GLY A 79 -18.66 -13.88 -25.30
N ARG A 80 -18.69 -12.54 -25.49
CA ARG A 80 -17.71 -11.70 -26.24
C ARG A 80 -16.23 -12.03 -25.93
N ARG A 81 -15.94 -12.55 -24.73
CA ARG A 81 -14.60 -12.87 -24.21
C ARG A 81 -13.94 -14.10 -24.85
N ARG A 82 -14.72 -15.12 -25.24
CA ARG A 82 -14.17 -16.34 -25.87
C ARG A 82 -13.71 -16.08 -27.31
N GLY A 83 -14.35 -15.14 -28.01
CA GLY A 83 -13.99 -14.74 -29.37
C GLY A 83 -12.66 -13.98 -29.48
N ILE A 84 -12.32 -13.15 -28.48
CA ILE A 84 -11.06 -12.39 -28.48
C ILE A 84 -9.84 -13.30 -28.29
N ILE A 85 -9.95 -14.28 -27.39
CA ILE A 85 -8.87 -15.27 -27.17
C ILE A 85 -8.71 -16.16 -28.41
N ALA A 86 -9.81 -16.63 -28.99
CA ALA A 86 -9.78 -17.44 -30.22
C ALA A 86 -9.18 -16.67 -31.41
N SER A 87 -9.44 -15.38 -31.55
CA SER A 87 -8.86 -14.54 -32.62
C SER A 87 -7.38 -14.25 -32.42
N GLY A 88 -6.89 -14.10 -31.18
CA GLY A 88 -5.45 -14.00 -30.89
C GLY A 88 -4.68 -15.28 -31.28
N PHE A 89 -5.22 -16.46 -30.92
CA PHE A 89 -4.66 -17.74 -31.34
C PHE A 89 -4.70 -17.93 -32.86
N LEU A 90 -5.79 -17.53 -33.52
CA LEU A 90 -5.92 -17.57 -34.97
C LEU A 90 -4.86 -16.69 -35.67
N ALA A 91 -4.61 -15.48 -35.15
CA ALA A 91 -3.58 -14.59 -35.69
C ALA A 91 -2.16 -15.18 -35.56
N MET A 92 -1.83 -15.82 -34.43
CA MET A 92 -0.57 -16.56 -34.29
C MET A 92 -0.46 -17.71 -35.29
N PHE A 93 -1.55 -18.47 -35.47
CA PHE A 93 -1.58 -19.61 -36.37
C PHE A 93 -1.46 -19.17 -37.84
N MET A 94 -2.11 -18.06 -38.22
CA MET A 94 -1.95 -17.47 -39.55
C MET A 94 -0.55 -16.90 -39.79
N GLY A 95 0.09 -16.30 -38.78
CA GLY A 95 1.48 -15.83 -38.87
C GLY A 95 2.48 -16.98 -39.06
N ALA A 96 2.30 -18.08 -38.32
CA ALA A 96 3.10 -19.30 -38.52
C ALA A 96 2.84 -19.95 -39.88
N GLY A 97 1.57 -19.95 -40.33
CA GLY A 97 1.17 -20.45 -41.64
C GLY A 97 1.74 -19.64 -42.80
N THR A 98 1.74 -18.31 -42.72
CA THR A 98 2.34 -17.44 -43.75
C THR A 98 3.87 -17.60 -43.83
N TRP A 99 4.54 -17.85 -42.71
CA TRP A 99 5.97 -18.19 -42.69
C TRP A 99 6.27 -19.51 -43.41
N ALA A 100 5.50 -20.56 -43.11
CA ALA A 100 5.64 -21.87 -43.74
C ALA A 100 5.33 -21.85 -45.24
N VAL A 101 4.32 -21.07 -45.66
CA VAL A 101 3.94 -20.88 -47.07
C VAL A 101 4.98 -20.06 -47.83
N GLY A 102 5.55 -19.01 -47.22
CA GLY A 102 6.58 -18.19 -47.86
C GLY A 102 7.92 -18.91 -48.06
N GLN A 103 8.22 -19.95 -47.27
CA GLN A 103 9.38 -20.83 -47.52
C GLN A 103 9.16 -21.80 -48.71
N THR A 104 7.91 -22.09 -49.06
CA THR A 104 7.55 -23.15 -50.02
C THR A 104 7.06 -22.64 -51.38
N THR A 105 6.74 -21.35 -51.49
CA THR A 105 6.23 -20.74 -52.73
C THR A 105 7.27 -19.81 -53.38
N TYR A 106 7.53 -20.01 -54.68
CA TYR A 106 8.42 -19.20 -55.53
C TYR A 106 7.82 -17.80 -55.80
N LEU A 107 7.65 -16.99 -54.77
CA LEU A 107 7.36 -15.56 -54.92
C LEU A 107 8.64 -14.79 -54.56
N ASP A 108 9.03 -13.82 -55.41
CA ASP A 108 10.23 -12.96 -55.31
C ASP A 108 10.21 -11.98 -54.10
N PHE A 109 9.69 -12.41 -52.95
CA PHE A 109 9.94 -11.73 -51.70
C PHE A 109 11.29 -12.18 -51.16
N SER A 110 12.10 -11.24 -50.66
CA SER A 110 13.31 -11.63 -49.95
C SER A 110 12.90 -12.49 -48.74
N LYS A 111 13.66 -13.55 -48.45
CA LYS A 111 13.41 -14.41 -47.27
C LYS A 111 13.30 -13.59 -45.97
N ALA A 112 13.92 -12.40 -45.93
CA ALA A 112 13.87 -11.46 -44.82
C ALA A 112 12.49 -10.79 -44.66
N ASP A 113 11.81 -10.44 -45.74
CA ASP A 113 10.50 -9.76 -45.70
C ASP A 113 9.38 -10.69 -45.21
N ILE A 114 9.44 -11.96 -45.64
CA ILE A 114 8.52 -13.01 -45.19
C ILE A 114 8.73 -13.29 -43.69
N ALA A 115 9.99 -13.40 -43.25
CA ALA A 115 10.31 -13.62 -41.84
C ALA A 115 9.88 -12.43 -40.97
N ALA A 116 10.12 -11.19 -41.41
CA ALA A 116 9.71 -9.99 -40.68
C ALA A 116 8.17 -9.87 -40.54
N SER A 117 7.44 -10.22 -41.59
CA SER A 117 5.97 -10.21 -41.59
C SER A 117 5.39 -11.27 -40.64
N ALA A 118 5.97 -12.47 -40.63
CA ALA A 118 5.57 -13.54 -39.73
C ALA A 118 5.84 -13.22 -38.25
N ILE A 119 7.02 -12.67 -37.94
CA ILE A 119 7.37 -12.22 -36.59
C ILE A 119 6.40 -11.12 -36.12
N SER A 120 6.08 -10.17 -37.00
CA SER A 120 5.13 -9.09 -36.69
C SER A 120 3.72 -9.63 -36.43
N ALA A 121 3.22 -10.55 -37.25
CA ALA A 121 1.92 -11.19 -37.06
C ALA A 121 1.85 -12.01 -35.77
N PHE A 122 2.90 -12.79 -35.48
CA PHE A 122 3.02 -13.53 -34.23
C PHE A 122 3.04 -12.58 -33.02
N TRP A 123 3.81 -11.49 -33.10
CA TRP A 123 3.91 -10.50 -32.04
C TRP A 123 2.57 -9.81 -31.75
N ILE A 124 1.83 -9.41 -32.78
CA ILE A 124 0.50 -8.83 -32.62
C ILE A 124 -0.45 -9.84 -31.98
N GLY A 125 -0.45 -11.11 -32.44
CA GLY A 125 -1.23 -12.17 -31.83
C GLY A 125 -0.88 -12.40 -30.36
N TRP A 126 0.41 -12.36 -30.02
CA TRP A 126 0.93 -12.47 -28.66
C TRP A 126 0.48 -11.31 -27.77
N LEU A 127 0.54 -10.07 -28.25
CA LEU A 127 0.03 -8.92 -27.52
C LEU A 127 -1.48 -8.99 -27.30
N VAL A 128 -2.26 -9.34 -28.33
CA VAL A 128 -3.72 -9.51 -28.20
C VAL A 128 -4.05 -10.57 -27.15
N PHE A 129 -3.30 -11.69 -27.14
CA PHE A 129 -3.43 -12.72 -26.12
C PHE A 129 -3.16 -12.17 -24.71
N GLN A 130 -2.06 -11.44 -24.51
CA GLN A 130 -1.74 -10.84 -23.22
C GLN A 130 -2.80 -9.83 -22.76
N PHE A 131 -3.29 -8.96 -23.65
CA PHE A 131 -4.37 -8.02 -23.33
C PHE A 131 -5.68 -8.72 -22.98
N ALA A 132 -6.01 -9.82 -23.68
CA ALA A 132 -7.19 -10.62 -23.35
C ALA A 132 -7.07 -11.29 -21.98
N ARG A 133 -5.88 -11.79 -21.61
CA ARG A 133 -5.60 -12.32 -20.26
C ARG A 133 -5.71 -11.23 -19.20
N LEU A 134 -5.17 -10.04 -19.47
CA LEU A 134 -5.29 -8.89 -18.59
C LEU A 134 -6.77 -8.50 -18.39
N GLU A 135 -7.57 -8.42 -19.46
CA GLU A 135 -8.99 -8.11 -19.37
C GLU A 135 -9.75 -9.17 -18.55
N LEU A 136 -9.44 -10.45 -18.70
CA LEU A 136 -10.02 -11.52 -17.88
C LEU A 136 -9.76 -11.30 -16.38
N LEU A 137 -8.55 -10.88 -16.01
CA LEU A 137 -8.23 -10.54 -14.62
C LEU A 137 -9.10 -9.37 -14.13
N TRP A 138 -9.28 -8.33 -14.94
CA TRP A 138 -9.97 -7.10 -14.55
C TRP A 138 -11.49 -7.14 -14.60
N SER A 139 -12.05 -8.08 -15.36
CA SER A 139 -13.48 -8.20 -15.66
C SER A 139 -14.20 -9.23 -14.78
N ALA A 140 -13.52 -9.78 -13.77
CA ALA A 140 -14.15 -10.46 -12.65
C ALA A 140 -15.00 -9.43 -11.86
N PRO A 141 -16.31 -9.66 -11.70
CA PRO A 141 -17.19 -8.71 -11.02
C PRO A 141 -16.68 -8.42 -9.61
N ALA A 142 -16.70 -7.14 -9.23
CA ALA A 142 -16.48 -6.76 -7.83
C ALA A 142 -17.56 -7.46 -7.00
N PRO A 143 -17.19 -8.12 -5.89
CA PRO A 143 -18.19 -8.77 -5.05
C PRO A 143 -19.15 -7.72 -4.51
N ASP A 144 -20.45 -8.00 -4.61
CA ASP A 144 -21.44 -7.34 -3.77
C ASP A 144 -21.03 -7.54 -2.31
N HIS A 145 -21.25 -6.53 -1.48
CA HIS A 145 -20.77 -6.48 -0.09
C HIS A 145 -21.34 -7.57 0.84
N ASP A 146 -22.17 -8.48 0.32
CA ASP A 146 -22.89 -9.48 1.10
C ASP A 146 -22.59 -10.92 0.63
N THR A 147 -22.25 -11.78 1.60
CA THR A 147 -22.23 -13.27 1.56
C THR A 147 -20.96 -14.04 1.11
N THR A 148 -20.19 -14.47 2.13
CA THR A 148 -19.70 -15.86 2.39
C THR A 148 -19.00 -16.73 1.33
N ARG A 149 -18.67 -16.27 0.12
CA ARG A 149 -17.86 -17.05 -0.85
C ARG A 149 -16.41 -16.53 -0.97
N GLN A 150 -15.57 -16.85 0.01
CA GLN A 150 -14.21 -16.27 0.15
C GLN A 150 -12.98 -17.03 -0.44
N PRO A 151 -12.98 -18.30 -0.88
CA PRO A 151 -11.69 -18.94 -1.23
C PRO A 151 -11.13 -18.58 -2.62
N LEU A 152 -11.94 -18.05 -3.55
CA LEU A 152 -11.48 -17.65 -4.90
C LEU A 152 -11.19 -16.15 -5.03
N LEU A 153 -11.60 -15.34 -4.05
CA LEU A 153 -11.51 -13.87 -4.07
C LEU A 153 -10.30 -13.32 -3.31
N SER A 154 -9.68 -14.08 -2.40
CA SER A 154 -8.37 -13.72 -1.83
C SER A 154 -7.25 -13.69 -2.89
N LEU A 155 -7.44 -14.38 -4.03
CA LEU A 155 -6.62 -14.27 -5.24
C LEU A 155 -6.85 -12.95 -6.01
N ALA A 156 -8.01 -12.29 -5.83
CA ALA A 156 -8.39 -11.08 -6.55
C ALA A 156 -8.05 -9.77 -5.81
N ASP A 157 -7.86 -9.78 -4.49
CA ASP A 157 -7.23 -8.67 -3.76
C ASP A 157 -5.71 -8.88 -3.60
N GLY A 158 -5.21 -10.08 -3.91
CA GLY A 158 -3.79 -10.43 -4.04
C GLY A 158 -3.33 -10.62 -5.50
N ARG A 159 -3.82 -9.79 -6.44
CA ARG A 159 -3.48 -9.90 -7.87
C ARG A 159 -2.01 -9.55 -8.12
N ASP A 160 -1.16 -10.53 -7.93
CA ASP A 160 0.19 -10.49 -8.47
C ASP A 160 0.09 -10.58 -10.00
N PHE A 161 0.81 -9.70 -10.70
CA PHE A 161 0.92 -9.72 -12.16
C PHE A 161 1.91 -10.78 -12.66
N THR A 162 2.18 -11.81 -11.84
CA THR A 162 3.21 -12.84 -12.08
C THR A 162 3.11 -13.48 -13.46
N GLU A 163 1.90 -13.80 -13.92
CA GLU A 163 1.64 -14.35 -15.25
C GLU A 163 2.02 -13.36 -16.37
N ASN A 164 1.62 -12.09 -16.26
CA ASN A 164 1.95 -11.07 -17.24
C ASN A 164 3.46 -10.73 -17.25
N PHE A 165 4.11 -10.82 -16.09
CA PHE A 165 5.57 -10.74 -16.00
C PHE A 165 6.24 -11.91 -16.73
N ALA A 166 5.76 -13.14 -16.53
CA ALA A 166 6.27 -14.30 -17.25
C ALA A 166 6.16 -14.12 -18.77
N TYR A 167 5.04 -13.57 -19.26
CA TYR A 167 4.88 -13.23 -20.68
C TYR A 167 5.85 -12.16 -21.15
N THR A 168 6.08 -11.13 -20.35
CA THR A 168 7.06 -10.07 -20.66
C THR A 168 8.48 -10.63 -20.69
N PHE A 169 8.87 -11.52 -19.77
CA PHE A 169 10.19 -12.16 -19.79
C PHE A 169 10.36 -13.07 -20.98
N LEU A 170 9.35 -13.87 -21.32
CA LEU A 170 9.38 -14.72 -22.52
C LEU A 170 9.53 -13.86 -23.79
N SER A 171 8.82 -12.72 -23.85
CA SER A 171 8.97 -11.74 -24.93
C SER A 171 10.39 -11.18 -25.03
N LEU A 172 10.94 -10.66 -23.94
CA LEU A 172 12.29 -10.07 -23.93
C LEU A 172 13.38 -11.11 -24.20
N PHE A 173 13.24 -12.32 -23.66
CA PHE A 173 14.17 -13.42 -23.89
C PHE A 173 14.11 -13.92 -25.34
N GLY A 174 12.90 -14.08 -25.91
CA GLY A 174 12.72 -14.44 -27.31
C GLY A 174 13.32 -13.40 -28.26
N LEU A 175 13.15 -12.12 -27.95
CA LEU A 175 13.82 -11.02 -28.67
C LEU A 175 15.34 -11.14 -28.54
N ALA A 176 15.88 -11.37 -27.34
CA ALA A 176 17.32 -11.50 -27.13
C ALA A 176 17.91 -12.69 -27.93
N LEU A 177 17.20 -13.82 -28.00
CA LEU A 177 17.59 -14.97 -28.80
C LEU A 177 17.59 -14.66 -30.31
N ASP A 178 16.53 -14.06 -30.85
CA ASP A 178 16.47 -13.65 -32.27
C ASP A 178 17.59 -12.68 -32.62
N ALA A 179 17.86 -11.70 -31.76
CA ALA A 179 18.97 -10.77 -31.96
C ALA A 179 20.34 -11.49 -31.95
N SER A 180 20.53 -12.47 -31.05
CA SER A 180 21.79 -13.22 -30.94
C SER A 180 22.07 -14.11 -32.15
N GLN A 181 21.03 -14.71 -32.74
CA GLN A 181 21.18 -15.62 -33.89
C GLN A 181 21.52 -14.87 -35.19
N ARG A 182 21.06 -13.63 -35.33
CA ARG A 182 21.35 -12.79 -36.51
C ARG A 182 22.79 -12.26 -36.55
N ILE A 183 23.54 -12.39 -35.45
CA ILE A 183 24.88 -11.80 -35.28
C ILE A 183 26.00 -12.84 -35.49
N TRP A 184 25.68 -14.14 -35.65
CA TRP A 184 26.68 -15.22 -35.51
C TRP A 184 27.09 -16.03 -36.75
N PRO A 185 27.08 -15.47 -37.98
CA PRO A 185 28.10 -15.89 -38.93
C PRO A 185 28.79 -14.68 -39.56
N GLY A 186 29.98 -14.33 -39.04
CA GLY A 186 30.89 -13.35 -39.64
C GLY A 186 30.71 -11.92 -39.12
N ALA A 187 31.04 -11.69 -37.84
CA ALA A 187 31.24 -10.35 -37.30
C ALA A 187 32.55 -9.73 -37.84
N GLU A 188 32.66 -9.54 -39.16
CA GLU A 188 33.45 -8.43 -39.66
C GLU A 188 32.62 -7.17 -39.43
N LEU A 189 33.22 -6.20 -38.73
CA LEU A 189 32.69 -4.86 -38.50
C LEU A 189 31.87 -4.40 -39.71
N ALA A 190 30.55 -4.36 -39.55
CA ALA A 190 29.66 -3.81 -40.56
C ALA A 190 30.09 -2.35 -40.81
N SER A 191 30.82 -2.14 -41.90
CA SER A 191 31.31 -0.84 -42.31
C SER A 191 30.16 0.18 -42.33
N ARG A 192 30.47 1.46 -42.03
CA ARG A 192 29.53 2.59 -41.96
C ARG A 192 28.55 2.72 -43.15
N LYS A 193 28.76 2.00 -44.26
CA LYS A 193 27.85 1.92 -45.42
C LYS A 193 26.60 1.06 -45.22
N ALA A 194 26.52 0.20 -44.20
CA ALA A 194 25.36 -0.68 -43.93
C ALA A 194 24.23 -0.01 -43.10
N ILE A 195 24.47 1.17 -42.52
CA ILE A 195 23.54 1.86 -41.61
C ILE A 195 22.20 2.17 -42.29
N GLY A 196 22.20 2.44 -43.61
CA GLY A 196 20.98 2.72 -44.38
C GLY A 196 20.07 1.51 -44.60
N GLN A 197 20.61 0.28 -44.68
CA GLN A 197 19.82 -0.94 -44.92
C GLN A 197 19.36 -1.62 -43.62
N GLN A 198 20.01 -1.33 -42.48
CA GLN A 198 19.69 -1.94 -41.18
C GLN A 198 18.78 -1.07 -40.29
N PHE A 199 18.47 0.17 -40.67
CA PHE A 199 17.66 1.08 -39.88
C PHE A 199 16.24 0.55 -39.60
N THR A 200 15.53 0.06 -40.63
CA THR A 200 14.13 -0.38 -40.51
C THR A 200 13.98 -1.61 -39.61
N PRO A 201 14.77 -2.69 -39.76
CA PRO A 201 14.72 -3.83 -38.84
C PRO A 201 15.02 -3.46 -37.38
N SER A 202 16.00 -2.59 -37.15
CA SER A 202 16.36 -2.16 -35.78
C SER A 202 15.31 -1.26 -35.14
N LEU A 203 14.65 -0.40 -35.92
CA LEU A 203 13.51 0.39 -35.45
C LEU A 203 12.32 -0.53 -35.07
N VAL A 204 12.00 -1.52 -35.92
CA VAL A 204 10.96 -2.51 -35.62
C VAL A 204 11.30 -3.23 -34.32
N PHE A 205 12.54 -3.67 -34.15
CA PHE A 205 12.99 -4.35 -32.94
C PHE A 205 12.84 -3.48 -31.67
N ALA A 206 13.19 -2.18 -31.75
CA ALA A 206 12.97 -1.23 -30.67
C ALA A 206 11.47 -1.08 -30.32
N ILE A 207 10.59 -1.04 -31.32
CA ILE A 207 9.14 -1.01 -31.13
C ILE A 207 8.65 -2.30 -30.45
N LEU A 208 9.17 -3.47 -30.84
CA LEU A 208 8.84 -4.74 -30.20
C LEU A 208 9.24 -4.73 -28.71
N ILE A 209 10.42 -4.23 -28.36
CA ILE A 209 10.85 -4.11 -26.95
C ILE A 209 9.90 -3.22 -26.14
N VAL A 210 9.58 -2.03 -26.66
CA VAL A 210 8.67 -1.09 -25.96
C VAL A 210 7.28 -1.69 -25.82
N THR A 211 6.77 -2.33 -26.88
CA THR A 211 5.44 -2.93 -26.87
C THR A 211 5.34 -4.19 -26.01
N ALA A 212 6.44 -4.83 -25.64
CA ALA A 212 6.45 -5.94 -24.69
C ALA A 212 5.93 -5.54 -23.29
N PHE A 213 6.15 -4.29 -22.89
CA PHE A 213 5.72 -3.76 -21.58
C PHE A 213 4.29 -3.21 -21.59
N LEU A 214 3.67 -3.03 -22.76
CA LEU A 214 2.36 -2.36 -22.92
C LEU A 214 1.22 -3.04 -22.14
N PRO A 215 1.11 -4.39 -22.09
CA PRO A 215 0.13 -5.07 -21.24
C PRO A 215 0.33 -4.80 -19.75
N LEU A 216 1.57 -4.87 -19.25
CA LEU A 216 1.88 -4.56 -17.85
C LEU A 216 1.58 -3.08 -17.53
N LEU A 217 1.98 -2.16 -18.41
CA LEU A 217 1.75 -0.71 -18.26
C LEU A 217 0.25 -0.41 -18.13
N THR A 218 -0.55 -1.02 -18.99
CA THR A 218 -2.02 -0.91 -18.95
C THR A 218 -2.57 -1.49 -17.64
N GLY A 219 -2.06 -2.64 -17.21
CA GLY A 219 -2.45 -3.27 -15.95
C GLY A 219 -2.18 -2.38 -14.73
N PHE A 220 -0.99 -1.82 -14.63
CA PHE A 220 -0.62 -0.94 -13.51
C PHE A 220 -1.33 0.41 -13.55
N TRP A 221 -1.54 0.98 -14.74
CA TRP A 221 -2.36 2.17 -14.91
C TRP A 221 -3.78 1.97 -14.37
N LEU A 222 -4.42 0.86 -14.74
CA LEU A 222 -5.77 0.52 -14.27
C LEU A 222 -5.82 0.29 -12.76
N ARG A 223 -4.79 -0.37 -12.19
CA ARG A 223 -4.67 -0.58 -10.74
C ARG A 223 -4.54 0.74 -10.00
N ALA A 224 -3.55 1.55 -10.35
CA ALA A 224 -3.30 2.83 -9.70
C ALA A 224 -4.50 3.80 -9.84
N SER A 225 -5.21 3.77 -10.97
CA SER A 225 -6.45 4.54 -11.16
C SER A 225 -7.59 4.10 -10.24
N ARG A 226 -7.73 2.78 -9.98
CA ARG A 226 -8.74 2.26 -9.05
C ARG A 226 -8.37 2.53 -7.60
N ASP A 227 -7.10 2.40 -7.24
CA ASP A 227 -6.61 2.66 -5.89
C ASP A 227 -6.82 4.13 -5.51
N ALA A 228 -6.52 5.07 -6.43
CA ALA A 228 -6.82 6.49 -6.25
C ALA A 228 -8.33 6.75 -6.00
N LYS A 229 -9.21 6.09 -6.76
CA LYS A 229 -10.67 6.20 -6.57
C LYS A 229 -11.13 5.61 -5.22
N ARG A 230 -10.58 4.46 -4.80
CA ARG A 230 -10.89 3.81 -3.52
C ARG A 230 -10.50 4.71 -2.33
N GLN A 231 -9.34 5.36 -2.43
CA GLN A 231 -8.82 6.25 -1.39
C GLN A 231 -9.41 7.68 -1.45
N LYS A 232 -10.29 7.96 -2.42
CA LYS A 232 -10.82 9.31 -2.69
C LYS A 232 -9.72 10.38 -2.88
N GLN A 233 -8.58 9.96 -3.41
CA GLN A 233 -7.43 10.84 -3.68
C GLN A 233 -7.31 11.14 -5.18
N SER A 234 -6.68 12.25 -5.54
CA SER A 234 -6.35 12.52 -6.94
C SER A 234 -5.29 11.53 -7.44
N PHE A 235 -5.44 11.05 -8.67
CA PHE A 235 -4.42 10.19 -9.28
C PHE A 235 -3.09 10.94 -9.41
N TRP A 236 -3.16 12.18 -9.94
CA TRP A 236 -2.04 13.09 -10.17
C TRP A 236 -1.74 13.94 -8.93
N ARG A 237 -0.48 13.91 -8.44
CA ARG A 237 0.01 14.86 -7.43
C ARG A 237 0.39 16.18 -8.08
N LYS A 238 0.25 17.27 -7.32
CA LYS A 238 0.63 18.63 -7.75
C LYS A 238 1.71 19.26 -6.87
N ASP A 239 2.13 18.53 -5.85
CA ASP A 239 2.88 19.01 -4.69
C ASP A 239 4.27 18.36 -4.59
N VAL A 240 4.66 17.52 -5.56
CA VAL A 240 5.97 16.84 -5.57
C VAL A 240 7.10 17.85 -5.76
N VAL A 241 6.97 18.72 -6.76
CA VAL A 241 7.97 19.73 -7.10
C VAL A 241 7.33 21.10 -6.92
N THR A 242 7.86 21.89 -5.99
CA THR A 242 7.41 23.28 -5.89
C THR A 242 8.07 24.14 -6.98
N PRO A 243 7.42 25.22 -7.43
CA PRO A 243 7.97 26.12 -8.45
C PRO A 243 9.35 26.67 -8.08
N LEU A 244 9.56 26.95 -6.78
CA LEU A 244 10.85 27.40 -6.25
C LEU A 244 11.93 26.33 -6.45
N TRP A 245 11.63 25.06 -6.18
CA TRP A 245 12.58 23.96 -6.36
C TRP A 245 12.96 23.77 -7.81
N PHE A 246 11.97 23.82 -8.70
CA PHE A 246 12.23 23.75 -10.12
C PHE A 246 13.17 24.88 -10.55
N ALA A 247 12.89 26.13 -10.13
CA ALA A 247 13.76 27.26 -10.44
C ALA A 247 15.19 27.07 -9.93
N LEU A 248 15.38 26.62 -8.67
CA LEU A 248 16.70 26.40 -8.09
C LEU A 248 17.48 25.28 -8.79
N ILE A 249 16.83 24.13 -9.06
CA ILE A 249 17.48 22.99 -9.74
C ILE A 249 17.80 23.38 -11.18
N SER A 250 16.86 23.98 -11.91
CA SER A 250 17.09 24.41 -13.29
C SER A 250 18.20 25.45 -13.38
N THR A 251 18.26 26.41 -12.46
CA THR A 251 19.34 27.41 -12.41
C THR A 251 20.68 26.76 -12.07
N SER A 252 20.71 25.78 -11.15
CA SER A 252 21.93 25.05 -10.79
C SER A 252 22.44 24.21 -11.95
N VAL A 253 21.56 23.46 -12.62
CA VAL A 253 21.91 22.64 -13.79
C VAL A 253 22.39 23.54 -14.93
N LEU A 254 21.66 24.61 -15.25
CA LEU A 254 22.08 25.59 -16.25
C LEU A 254 23.44 26.19 -15.91
N GLY A 255 23.67 26.55 -14.64
CA GLY A 255 24.94 27.04 -14.13
C GLY A 255 26.08 26.05 -14.36
N ILE A 256 25.89 24.78 -13.97
CA ILE A 256 26.89 23.71 -14.20
C ILE A 256 27.14 23.50 -15.68
N THR A 257 26.11 23.45 -16.52
CA THR A 257 26.25 23.26 -17.97
C THR A 257 26.96 24.43 -18.63
N LEU A 258 26.65 25.68 -18.25
CA LEU A 258 27.33 26.87 -18.74
C LEU A 258 28.81 26.88 -18.31
N LEU A 259 29.10 26.45 -17.07
CA LEU A 259 30.47 26.38 -16.54
C LEU A 259 31.28 25.29 -17.26
N ALA A 260 30.66 24.13 -17.52
CA ALA A 260 31.26 23.05 -18.31
C ALA A 260 31.48 23.45 -19.78
N TYR A 261 30.51 24.11 -20.41
CA TYR A 261 30.62 24.63 -21.77
C TYR A 261 31.71 25.70 -21.89
N TYR A 262 31.79 26.61 -20.92
CA TYR A 262 32.84 27.63 -20.85
C TYR A 262 34.22 27.00 -20.63
N ALA A 263 34.32 25.98 -19.77
CA ALA A 263 35.56 25.22 -19.58
C ALA A 263 36.00 24.51 -20.87
N ALA A 264 35.06 23.96 -21.64
CA ALA A 264 35.35 23.30 -22.91
C ALA A 264 35.84 24.27 -23.99
N LEU A 265 35.28 25.49 -24.06
CA LEU A 265 35.69 26.51 -25.03
C LEU A 265 37.11 27.06 -24.82
N TYR A 266 37.60 27.08 -23.57
CA TYR A 266 38.90 27.64 -23.19
C TYR A 266 39.96 26.60 -22.82
N ALA A 267 39.69 25.31 -23.07
CA ALA A 267 40.65 24.23 -22.92
C ALA A 267 41.68 24.25 -24.07
N SER A 268 42.57 25.24 -24.09
CA SER A 268 43.90 25.09 -24.70
C SER A 268 44.78 24.23 -23.77
N ASP A 269 45.82 23.58 -24.30
CA ASP A 269 46.67 22.50 -23.70
C ASP A 269 47.21 22.68 -22.26
N THR A 270 46.92 23.79 -21.59
CA THR A 270 47.06 23.92 -20.14
C THR A 270 45.75 24.48 -19.57
N ILE A 271 45.00 23.64 -18.84
CA ILE A 271 43.85 24.10 -18.05
C ILE A 271 44.39 25.12 -17.05
N SER A 272 44.09 26.41 -17.23
CA SER A 272 44.57 27.44 -16.30
C SER A 272 44.00 27.16 -14.91
N ALA A 273 44.82 27.36 -13.87
CA ALA A 273 44.42 27.14 -12.47
C ALA A 273 43.08 27.83 -12.12
N ALA A 274 42.77 28.96 -12.78
CA ALA A 274 41.51 29.70 -12.61
C ALA A 274 40.25 28.88 -13.00
N ILE A 275 40.33 28.04 -14.04
CA ILE A 275 39.21 27.19 -14.47
C ILE A 275 39.01 26.04 -13.47
N SER A 276 40.09 25.45 -12.98
CA SER A 276 40.04 24.44 -11.90
C SER A 276 39.50 25.03 -10.60
N TYR A 277 39.89 26.25 -10.22
CA TYR A 277 39.33 26.95 -9.06
C TYR A 277 37.84 27.29 -9.25
N ALA A 278 37.43 27.77 -10.43
CA ALA A 278 36.02 28.05 -10.71
C ALA A 278 35.15 26.79 -10.68
N THR A 279 35.67 25.67 -11.19
CA THR A 279 34.98 24.37 -11.19
C THR A 279 34.91 23.81 -9.77
N PHE A 280 36.00 23.89 -9.01
CA PHE A 280 36.04 23.51 -7.60
C PHE A 280 35.07 24.34 -6.75
N VAL A 281 35.08 25.67 -6.89
CA VAL A 281 34.15 26.56 -6.17
C VAL A 281 32.71 26.31 -6.59
N GLY A 282 32.44 26.07 -7.87
CA GLY A 282 31.11 25.73 -8.38
C GLY A 282 30.60 24.41 -7.80
N VAL A 283 31.39 23.35 -7.87
CA VAL A 283 31.04 22.03 -7.29
C VAL A 283 30.92 22.12 -5.77
N PHE A 284 31.83 22.84 -5.10
CA PHE A 284 31.77 23.08 -3.66
C PHE A 284 30.50 23.81 -3.25
N LEU A 285 30.11 24.88 -3.96
CA LEU A 285 28.86 25.62 -3.69
C LEU A 285 27.64 24.73 -3.93
N VAL A 286 27.64 23.89 -4.96
CA VAL A 286 26.56 22.92 -5.20
C VAL A 286 26.48 21.90 -4.06
N PHE A 287 27.60 21.36 -3.59
CA PHE A 287 27.64 20.44 -2.45
C PHE A 287 27.19 21.10 -1.14
N VAL A 288 27.70 22.31 -0.84
CA VAL A 288 27.27 23.10 0.32
C VAL A 288 25.77 23.39 0.24
N MET A 289 25.27 23.73 -0.94
CA MET A 289 23.84 23.91 -1.16
C MET A 289 23.11 22.60 -0.87
N VAL A 290 23.44 21.49 -1.52
CA VAL A 290 22.81 20.17 -1.29
C VAL A 290 22.83 19.73 0.19
N ILE A 291 23.88 20.09 0.96
CA ILE A 291 23.99 19.76 2.39
C ILE A 291 23.13 20.70 3.27
N VAL A 292 23.17 22.01 3.03
CA VAL A 292 22.46 23.01 3.85
C VAL A 292 20.96 23.06 3.53
N LEU A 293 20.59 22.72 2.30
CA LEU A 293 19.26 22.88 1.73
C LEU A 293 18.18 21.99 2.37
N PRO A 294 18.41 20.70 2.71
CA PRO A 294 17.49 19.90 3.51
C PRO A 294 17.24 20.47 4.92
N HIS A 295 18.22 21.15 5.53
CA HIS A 295 18.06 21.77 6.83
C HIS A 295 17.20 23.04 6.77
N VAL A 296 17.41 23.88 5.75
CA VAL A 296 16.55 25.05 5.49
C VAL A 296 15.11 24.60 5.16
N MET A 297 14.96 23.50 4.40
CA MET A 297 13.66 22.89 4.12
C MET A 297 12.92 22.45 5.36
N ASN A 298 13.57 21.67 6.22
CA ASN A 298 12.94 21.17 7.44
C ASN A 298 12.57 22.32 8.37
N TYR A 299 13.34 23.41 8.37
CA TYR A 299 13.00 24.63 9.10
C TYR A 299 11.73 25.31 8.57
N TYR A 300 11.61 25.49 7.24
CA TYR A 300 10.43 26.09 6.63
C TYR A 300 9.18 25.19 6.73
N ARG A 301 9.33 23.89 6.50
CA ARG A 301 8.23 22.91 6.57
C ARG A 301 7.67 22.82 8.00
N ARG A 302 8.53 22.76 9.03
CA ARG A 302 8.09 22.83 10.44
C ARG A 302 7.32 24.11 10.73
N ARG A 303 7.80 25.26 10.27
CA ARG A 303 7.12 26.54 10.47
C ARG A 303 5.75 26.62 9.78
N SER A 304 5.60 26.03 8.58
CA SER A 304 4.30 25.95 7.91
C SER A 304 3.37 24.93 8.56
N GLU A 305 3.90 23.79 9.03
CA GLU A 305 3.10 22.76 9.71
C GLU A 305 2.60 23.25 11.08
N ASP A 306 3.41 23.99 11.85
CA ASP A 306 3.01 24.64 13.10
C ASP A 306 1.89 25.68 12.87
N SER A 307 1.82 26.29 11.68
CA SER A 307 0.72 27.18 11.30
C SER A 307 -0.54 26.45 10.82
N ILE A 308 -0.40 25.22 10.31
CA ILE A 308 -1.52 24.36 9.86
C ILE A 308 -2.17 23.66 11.07
N ALA A 309 -1.40 23.27 12.09
CA ALA A 309 -1.94 22.76 13.36
C ALA A 309 -2.77 23.83 14.12
N ALA A 310 -2.62 25.11 13.78
CA ALA A 310 -3.35 26.22 14.37
C ALA A 310 -4.59 26.67 13.58
N TYR A 311 -4.78 26.24 12.33
CA TYR A 311 -5.91 26.71 11.49
C TYR A 311 -6.30 25.67 10.43
N ASP A 312 -7.45 25.02 10.67
CA ASP A 312 -8.17 24.29 9.62
C ASP A 312 -8.82 25.34 8.69
N GLN A 313 -8.69 25.17 7.36
CA GLN A 313 -9.41 25.87 6.28
C GLN A 313 -8.80 27.08 5.53
N THR A 314 -7.48 27.27 5.40
CA THR A 314 -6.99 28.09 4.26
C THR A 314 -5.81 27.45 3.52
N PRO A 315 -5.92 27.25 2.18
CA PRO A 315 -4.77 26.85 1.39
C PRO A 315 -3.77 28.00 1.36
N ILE A 316 -2.59 27.77 1.94
CA ILE A 316 -1.45 28.67 1.83
C ILE A 316 -1.19 28.90 0.35
N GLN A 317 -1.44 30.12 -0.14
CA GLN A 317 -1.10 30.48 -1.51
C GLN A 317 0.42 30.43 -1.64
N PRO A 318 0.97 29.63 -2.58
CA PRO A 318 2.39 29.63 -2.82
C PRO A 318 2.80 31.02 -3.30
N MET A 319 3.68 31.67 -2.55
CA MET A 319 4.47 32.80 -3.03
C MET A 319 5.41 32.25 -4.11
N GLY A 320 4.89 32.09 -5.33
CA GLY A 320 5.59 31.51 -6.47
C GLY A 320 5.57 32.48 -7.64
N ILE A 321 6.72 32.63 -8.30
CA ILE A 321 6.85 33.34 -9.57
C ILE A 321 6.05 32.54 -10.60
N ALA A 322 4.89 33.05 -11.03
CA ALA A 322 3.88 32.35 -11.84
C ALA A 322 4.41 31.68 -13.13
N THR A 323 5.60 32.06 -13.60
CA THR A 323 6.24 31.48 -14.78
C THR A 323 6.75 30.04 -14.59
N PHE A 324 6.95 29.58 -13.35
CA PHE A 324 7.49 28.23 -13.06
C PHE A 324 6.45 27.20 -12.59
N ASP A 325 5.18 27.61 -12.44
CA ASP A 325 4.12 26.73 -11.94
C ASP A 325 3.80 25.58 -12.90
N ALA A 326 3.67 25.89 -14.20
CA ALA A 326 3.37 24.91 -15.24
C ALA A 326 4.45 23.81 -15.39
N PRO A 327 5.75 24.13 -15.51
CA PRO A 327 6.79 23.10 -15.61
C PRO A 327 6.95 22.29 -14.31
N ALA A 328 6.78 22.91 -13.13
CA ALA A 328 6.80 22.18 -11.86
C ALA A 328 5.63 21.20 -11.70
N LEU A 329 4.43 21.60 -12.16
CA LEU A 329 3.26 20.74 -12.22
C LEU A 329 3.46 19.57 -13.20
N TRP A 330 4.05 19.83 -14.36
CA TRP A 330 4.34 18.79 -15.35
C TRP A 330 5.34 17.76 -14.81
N LEU A 331 6.40 18.20 -14.13
CA LEU A 331 7.33 17.31 -13.44
C LEU A 331 6.68 16.50 -12.31
N SER A 332 5.74 17.10 -11.57
CA SER A 332 4.98 16.38 -10.54
C SER A 332 4.09 15.28 -11.14
N TYR A 333 3.52 15.52 -12.32
CA TYR A 333 2.78 14.50 -13.07
C TYR A 333 3.70 13.40 -13.60
N LEU A 334 4.86 13.77 -14.13
CA LEU A 334 5.87 12.82 -14.59
C LEU A 334 6.36 11.94 -13.44
N ASP A 335 6.64 12.52 -12.26
CA ASP A 335 7.03 11.74 -11.07
C ASP A 335 5.90 10.80 -10.63
N THR A 336 4.65 11.26 -10.67
CA THR A 336 3.49 10.40 -10.39
C THR A 336 3.42 9.21 -11.35
N LEU A 337 3.66 9.43 -12.65
CA LEU A 337 3.69 8.38 -13.66
C LEU A 337 4.84 7.40 -13.40
N LEU A 338 6.04 7.93 -13.12
CA LEU A 338 7.21 7.12 -12.78
C LEU A 338 6.92 6.22 -11.59
N VAL A 339 6.37 6.79 -10.52
CA VAL A 339 6.16 6.10 -9.26
C VAL A 339 5.00 5.09 -9.32
N LYS A 340 3.84 5.49 -9.84
CA LYS A 340 2.63 4.65 -9.80
C LYS A 340 2.56 3.63 -10.93
N VAL A 341 3.22 3.88 -12.07
CA VAL A 341 3.08 3.07 -13.29
C VAL A 341 4.40 2.46 -13.75
N VAL A 342 5.47 3.25 -13.86
CA VAL A 342 6.76 2.77 -14.40
C VAL A 342 7.51 1.90 -13.39
N ALA A 343 7.61 2.30 -12.13
CA ALA A 343 8.32 1.55 -11.10
C ALA A 343 7.79 0.12 -10.93
N PRO A 344 6.46 -0.14 -10.92
CA PRO A 344 5.93 -1.50 -10.94
C PRO A 344 6.37 -2.37 -12.12
N LEU A 345 6.71 -1.81 -13.29
CA LEU A 345 7.15 -2.57 -14.47
C LEU A 345 8.47 -3.31 -14.25
N SER A 346 9.26 -2.90 -13.27
CA SER A 346 10.47 -3.64 -12.85
C SER A 346 10.13 -4.98 -12.18
N GLY A 347 8.89 -5.15 -11.71
CA GLY A 347 8.47 -6.27 -10.88
C GLY A 347 8.78 -6.12 -9.40
N GLY A 348 9.41 -5.02 -8.97
CA GLY A 348 9.75 -4.78 -7.57
C GLY A 348 8.55 -4.61 -6.64
N THR A 349 7.34 -4.43 -7.19
CA THR A 349 6.10 -4.27 -6.40
C THR A 349 5.28 -5.55 -6.26
N GLN A 350 5.79 -6.71 -6.72
CA GLN A 350 5.10 -7.99 -6.60
C GLN A 350 5.27 -8.59 -5.20
N ARG A 351 4.26 -9.25 -4.63
CA ARG A 351 4.37 -9.79 -3.26
C ARG A 351 5.34 -10.96 -3.13
N ARG A 352 5.60 -11.68 -4.23
CA ARG A 352 6.45 -12.87 -4.26
C ARG A 352 7.66 -12.62 -5.17
N PHE A 353 8.86 -12.89 -4.66
CA PHE A 353 10.11 -12.82 -5.42
C PHE A 353 10.33 -11.48 -6.16
N ALA A 354 9.93 -10.36 -5.56
CA ALA A 354 10.07 -9.02 -6.16
C ALA A 354 11.50 -8.72 -6.64
N HIS A 355 12.51 -8.99 -5.82
CA HIS A 355 13.91 -8.78 -6.20
C HIS A 355 14.30 -9.65 -7.42
N GLY A 356 13.84 -10.90 -7.47
CA GLY A 356 14.09 -11.79 -8.58
C GLY A 356 13.52 -11.25 -9.89
N TYR A 357 12.34 -10.62 -9.85
CA TYR A 357 11.78 -9.95 -11.02
C TYR A 357 12.58 -8.72 -11.45
N VAL A 358 13.05 -7.90 -10.50
CA VAL A 358 13.91 -6.75 -10.81
C VAL A 358 15.20 -7.20 -11.48
N ILE A 359 15.89 -8.19 -10.88
CA ILE A 359 17.13 -8.77 -11.43
C ILE A 359 16.88 -9.31 -12.84
N LEU A 360 15.84 -10.13 -13.03
CA LEU A 360 15.55 -10.73 -14.33
C LEU A 360 15.23 -9.68 -15.40
N THR A 361 14.45 -8.66 -15.06
CA THR A 361 14.12 -7.55 -15.96
C THR A 361 15.38 -6.81 -16.38
N LEU A 362 16.22 -6.41 -15.41
CA LEU A 362 17.45 -5.66 -15.69
C LEU A 362 18.48 -6.48 -16.46
N CYS A 363 18.60 -7.79 -16.16
CA CYS A 363 19.48 -8.70 -16.90
C CYS A 363 19.04 -8.86 -18.36
N LEU A 364 17.74 -9.06 -18.63
CA LEU A 364 17.22 -9.20 -19.99
C LEU A 364 17.38 -7.91 -20.79
N LEU A 365 17.12 -6.74 -20.17
CA LEU A 365 17.34 -5.45 -20.81
C LEU A 365 18.83 -5.17 -21.07
N SER A 366 19.72 -5.56 -20.15
CA SER A 366 21.16 -5.44 -20.34
C SER A 366 21.67 -6.35 -21.46
N LEU A 367 21.15 -7.59 -21.53
CA LEU A 367 21.46 -8.53 -22.60
C LEU A 367 21.01 -7.99 -23.96
N LEU A 368 19.78 -7.48 -24.05
CA LEU A 368 19.28 -6.81 -25.26
C LEU A 368 20.13 -5.59 -25.62
N GLY A 369 20.52 -4.80 -24.63
CA GLY A 369 21.42 -3.66 -24.79
C GLY A 369 22.82 -4.03 -25.28
N LEU A 370 23.27 -5.26 -25.06
CA LEU A 370 24.53 -5.76 -25.59
C LEU A 370 24.39 -6.31 -27.02
N VAL A 371 23.34 -7.10 -27.25
CA VAL A 371 23.18 -7.86 -28.48
C VAL A 371 22.66 -6.99 -29.63
N ILE A 372 21.84 -5.98 -29.37
CA ILE A 372 21.29 -5.15 -30.46
C ILE A 372 22.38 -4.26 -31.07
N PRO A 373 22.42 -4.13 -32.42
CA PRO A 373 23.35 -3.23 -33.09
C PRO A 373 23.30 -1.80 -32.58
N ARG A 374 24.46 -1.15 -32.50
CA ARG A 374 24.58 0.25 -32.09
C ARG A 374 23.93 1.17 -33.13
N PRO A 375 23.21 2.23 -32.73
CA PRO A 375 22.93 2.67 -31.35
C PRO A 375 21.60 2.15 -30.79
N PHE A 376 20.92 1.21 -31.48
CA PHE A 376 19.56 0.81 -31.12
C PHE A 376 19.48 0.00 -29.83
N GLY A 377 20.59 -0.61 -29.38
CA GLY A 377 20.71 -1.19 -28.05
C GLY A 377 20.56 -0.16 -26.92
N LEU A 378 20.60 1.14 -27.21
CA LEU A 378 20.31 2.20 -26.26
C LEU A 378 18.86 2.16 -25.75
N VAL A 379 17.90 1.68 -26.56
CA VAL A 379 16.48 1.62 -26.18
C VAL A 379 16.25 0.75 -24.93
N PRO A 380 16.62 -0.55 -24.90
CA PRO A 380 16.45 -1.35 -23.70
C PRO A 380 17.30 -0.86 -22.52
N VAL A 381 18.48 -0.27 -22.77
CA VAL A 381 19.33 0.30 -21.70
C VAL A 381 18.66 1.51 -21.05
N VAL A 382 18.11 2.43 -21.82
CA VAL A 382 17.35 3.59 -21.31
C VAL A 382 16.11 3.15 -20.56
N ILE A 383 15.39 2.12 -21.04
CA ILE A 383 14.28 1.53 -20.29
C ILE A 383 14.77 1.00 -18.94
N GLY A 384 15.90 0.28 -18.90
CA GLY A 384 16.50 -0.22 -17.67
C GLY A 384 16.85 0.89 -16.68
N ILE A 385 17.49 1.97 -17.16
CA ILE A 385 17.84 3.14 -16.34
C ILE A 385 16.57 3.82 -15.81
N LEU A 386 15.56 3.99 -16.67
CA LEU A 386 14.27 4.58 -16.30
C LEU A 386 13.57 3.75 -15.20
N LEU A 387 13.61 2.43 -15.30
CA LEU A 387 13.06 1.53 -14.27
C LEU A 387 13.82 1.64 -12.94
N ALA A 388 15.15 1.71 -12.98
CA ALA A 388 15.99 1.89 -11.78
C ALA A 388 15.69 3.24 -11.09
N ILE A 389 15.61 4.33 -11.86
CA ILE A 389 15.25 5.65 -11.34
C ILE A 389 13.82 5.64 -10.78
N ALA A 390 12.86 5.05 -11.51
CA ALA A 390 11.48 4.98 -11.07
C ALA A 390 11.33 4.19 -9.76
N LEU A 391 12.06 3.08 -9.59
CA LEU A 391 12.12 2.32 -8.34
C LEU A 391 12.65 3.16 -7.19
N GLY A 392 13.76 3.88 -7.40
CA GLY A 392 14.32 4.81 -6.41
C GLY A 392 13.34 5.90 -6.00
N ARG A 393 12.64 6.51 -6.97
CA ARG A 393 11.60 7.51 -6.72
C ARG A 393 10.42 6.94 -5.96
N ARG A 394 9.97 5.73 -6.30
CA ARG A 394 8.86 5.07 -5.60
C ARG A 394 9.23 4.75 -4.16
N TRP A 395 10.45 4.27 -3.94
CA TRP A 395 10.95 4.05 -2.58
C TRP A 395 11.01 5.34 -1.76
N ALA A 396 11.45 6.45 -2.35
CA ALA A 396 11.45 7.75 -1.68
C ALA A 396 10.03 8.20 -1.26
N TRP A 397 9.00 7.93 -2.07
CA TRP A 397 7.60 8.21 -1.69
C TRP A 397 7.12 7.31 -0.55
N VAL A 398 7.47 6.01 -0.56
CA VAL A 398 7.16 5.10 0.55
C VAL A 398 7.83 5.58 1.84
N GLU A 399 9.02 6.16 1.72
CA GLU A 399 9.76 6.71 2.85
C GLU A 399 9.13 7.99 3.42
N GLU A 400 8.63 8.88 2.55
CA GLU A 400 7.86 10.06 2.98
C GLU A 400 6.52 9.67 3.62
N ASP A 401 5.81 8.69 3.04
CA ASP A 401 4.61 8.10 3.66
C ASP A 401 4.95 7.51 5.04
N ARG A 402 6.10 6.84 5.17
CA ARG A 402 6.57 6.21 6.42
C ARG A 402 6.85 7.24 7.51
N GLU A 403 7.50 8.34 7.16
CA GLU A 403 7.72 9.45 8.09
C GLU A 403 6.39 10.09 8.51
N THR A 404 5.48 10.30 7.56
CA THR A 404 4.15 10.85 7.81
C THR A 404 3.32 9.95 8.73
N ALA A 405 3.32 8.63 8.48
CA ALA A 405 2.62 7.66 9.31
C ALA A 405 3.21 7.57 10.73
N SER A 406 4.53 7.69 10.87
CA SER A 406 5.18 7.73 12.18
C SER A 406 4.82 9.01 12.96
N ARG A 407 4.62 10.14 12.29
CA ARG A 407 4.21 11.41 12.92
C ARG A 407 2.72 11.43 13.29
N LEU A 408 1.88 10.85 12.44
CA LEU A 408 0.42 10.79 12.66
C LEU A 408 -0.02 9.59 13.51
N GLU A 409 0.90 8.69 13.86
CA GLU A 409 0.63 7.39 14.52
C GLU A 409 -0.45 6.55 13.81
N SER A 410 -0.57 6.74 12.49
CA SER A 410 -1.65 6.21 11.68
C SER A 410 -1.14 5.83 10.30
N THR A 411 -1.54 4.67 9.80
CA THR A 411 -1.29 4.29 8.40
C THR A 411 -2.44 4.67 7.48
N ARG A 412 -3.39 5.49 7.96
CA ARG A 412 -4.55 5.95 7.21
C ARG A 412 -4.57 7.47 7.18
N GLY A 413 -4.66 8.06 5.99
CA GLY A 413 -4.74 9.51 5.86
C GLY A 413 -4.75 9.96 4.41
N SER A 414 -5.24 11.18 4.17
CA SER A 414 -5.14 11.83 2.86
C SER A 414 -3.70 12.08 2.42
N ASN A 415 -2.76 12.11 3.38
CA ASN A 415 -1.35 12.38 3.16
C ASN A 415 -0.52 11.11 2.92
N ILE A 416 -1.15 9.92 2.95
CA ILE A 416 -0.49 8.65 2.63
C ILE A 416 -0.90 8.27 1.22
N HIS A 417 0.08 8.13 0.32
CA HIS A 417 -0.16 8.09 -1.12
C HIS A 417 0.00 6.69 -1.76
N LEU A 418 0.95 5.90 -1.28
CA LEU A 418 1.24 4.55 -1.78
C LEU A 418 0.86 3.47 -0.78
N GLY A 419 0.98 3.77 0.52
CA GLY A 419 0.78 2.81 1.60
C GLY A 419 2.00 1.88 1.82
N PHE A 420 1.83 0.89 2.70
CA PHE A 420 2.94 0.11 3.28
C PHE A 420 2.94 -1.38 2.90
N GLU A 421 2.33 -1.75 1.76
CA GLU A 421 2.25 -3.15 1.36
C GLU A 421 3.60 -3.75 0.94
N ASN A 422 4.47 -2.93 0.34
CA ASN A 422 5.76 -3.35 -0.20
C ASN A 422 6.88 -2.51 0.44
N ASP A 423 7.82 -3.16 1.11
CA ASP A 423 9.11 -2.56 1.42
C ASP A 423 9.99 -2.68 0.17
N LEU A 424 10.25 -1.55 -0.49
CA LEU A 424 10.98 -1.49 -1.77
C LEU A 424 12.47 -1.22 -1.59
N LYS A 425 12.97 -1.23 -0.35
CA LYS A 425 14.35 -0.88 -0.04
C LYS A 425 15.33 -1.70 -0.86
N ASP A 426 15.21 -3.02 -0.80
CA ASP A 426 16.19 -3.92 -1.38
C ASP A 426 16.02 -4.00 -2.92
N GLU A 427 14.80 -3.83 -3.44
CA GLU A 427 14.53 -3.68 -4.87
C GLU A 427 15.10 -2.38 -5.46
N ALA A 428 14.98 -1.26 -4.74
CA ALA A 428 15.55 0.01 -5.15
C ALA A 428 17.08 -0.05 -5.15
N LEU A 429 17.69 -0.65 -4.11
CA LEU A 429 19.13 -0.91 -4.08
C LEU A 429 19.57 -1.83 -5.22
N THR A 430 18.78 -2.86 -5.55
CA THR A 430 19.02 -3.72 -6.71
C THR A 430 18.93 -2.93 -8.03
N GLY A 431 17.96 -2.03 -8.15
CA GLY A 431 17.84 -1.10 -9.28
C GLY A 431 19.08 -0.23 -9.46
N TYR A 432 19.57 0.38 -8.37
CA TYR A 432 20.82 1.14 -8.37
C TYR A 432 22.04 0.28 -8.67
N ALA A 433 22.10 -0.96 -8.17
CA ALA A 433 23.13 -1.91 -8.51
C ALA A 433 23.14 -2.23 -10.02
N GLY A 434 21.96 -2.27 -10.66
CA GLY A 434 21.84 -2.42 -12.11
C GLY A 434 22.46 -1.27 -12.92
N LEU A 435 22.55 -0.06 -12.36
CA LEU A 435 23.18 1.08 -13.04
C LEU A 435 24.67 0.87 -13.29
N PHE A 436 25.35 0.06 -12.48
CA PHE A 436 26.76 -0.33 -12.71
C PHE A 436 26.96 -1.10 -14.01
N ILE A 437 25.91 -1.74 -14.53
CA ILE A 437 25.94 -2.46 -15.81
C ILE A 437 25.38 -1.56 -16.93
N LEU A 438 24.27 -0.88 -16.65
CA LEU A 438 23.54 -0.09 -17.66
C LEU A 438 24.29 1.18 -18.09
N VAL A 439 24.99 1.86 -17.19
CA VAL A 439 25.75 3.08 -17.53
C VAL A 439 26.91 2.75 -18.49
N PRO A 440 27.77 1.75 -18.21
CA PRO A 440 28.74 1.26 -19.18
C PRO A 440 28.15 0.88 -20.53
N LEU A 441 27.03 0.14 -20.53
CA LEU A 441 26.35 -0.25 -21.76
C LEU A 441 25.82 0.96 -22.54
N THR A 442 25.39 2.02 -21.86
CA THR A 442 24.99 3.27 -22.52
C THR A 442 26.18 3.88 -23.27
N LEU A 443 27.36 3.91 -22.63
CA LEU A 443 28.57 4.47 -23.23
C LEU A 443 29.06 3.63 -24.41
N TYR A 444 28.98 2.30 -24.30
CA TYR A 444 29.22 1.39 -25.41
C TYR A 444 28.27 1.67 -26.60
N GLN A 445 26.99 1.92 -26.34
CA GLN A 445 25.98 2.13 -27.39
C GLN A 445 26.09 3.48 -28.11
N ILE A 446 26.57 4.53 -27.42
CA ILE A 446 26.79 5.86 -28.03
C ILE A 446 28.19 6.06 -28.59
N GLN A 447 29.06 5.05 -28.51
CA GLN A 447 30.45 5.11 -28.93
C GLN A 447 30.59 5.61 -30.38
N ASP A 448 29.84 5.01 -31.31
CA ASP A 448 29.88 5.34 -32.74
C ASP A 448 29.32 6.75 -33.04
N ILE A 449 28.47 7.28 -32.14
CA ILE A 449 27.88 8.63 -32.26
C ILE A 449 28.85 9.69 -31.72
N THR A 450 29.59 9.36 -30.66
CA THR A 450 30.39 10.32 -29.88
C THR A 450 31.88 10.32 -30.26
N GLY A 451 32.35 9.30 -31.00
CA GLY A 451 33.75 9.14 -31.37
C GLY A 451 34.66 8.81 -30.17
N PHE A 452 34.08 8.26 -29.11
CA PHE A 452 34.80 7.80 -27.93
C PHE A 452 35.43 6.43 -28.22
N GLU A 453 36.71 6.19 -27.94
CA GLU A 453 37.33 4.87 -28.04
C GLU A 453 38.06 4.55 -26.72
N PRO A 454 37.81 3.38 -26.10
CA PRO A 454 38.53 2.99 -24.89
C PRO A 454 40.01 2.73 -25.21
N ILE A 455 40.92 3.10 -24.30
CA ILE A 455 42.39 3.09 -24.47
C ILE A 455 42.99 1.66 -24.34
N PHE A 456 42.28 0.62 -24.81
CA PHE A 456 42.83 -0.73 -24.79
C PHE A 456 43.32 -1.14 -26.17
N ASP A 457 44.64 -1.34 -26.27
CA ASP A 457 45.26 -2.09 -27.35
C ASP A 457 44.51 -3.40 -27.58
N GLU A 458 44.29 -3.72 -28.85
CA GLU A 458 43.58 -4.87 -29.41
C GLU A 458 43.76 -6.18 -28.63
N GLN A 459 43.01 -6.36 -27.54
CA GLN A 459 42.85 -7.66 -26.90
C GLN A 459 41.69 -8.37 -27.60
N PRO A 460 41.92 -9.48 -28.33
CA PRO A 460 40.88 -10.25 -29.00
C PRO A 460 40.09 -11.08 -27.97
N GLY A 461 39.32 -10.38 -27.13
CA GLY A 461 38.50 -10.94 -26.06
C GLY A 461 37.10 -10.32 -26.02
N ASN A 462 36.18 -10.96 -25.27
CA ASN A 462 34.77 -10.59 -25.14
C ASN A 462 34.60 -9.08 -24.85
N ILE A 463 34.10 -8.32 -25.84
CA ILE A 463 33.96 -6.85 -25.84
C ILE A 463 33.28 -6.34 -24.57
N LEU A 464 32.25 -7.04 -24.07
CA LEU A 464 31.58 -6.70 -22.81
C LEU A 464 32.54 -6.77 -21.63
N LEU A 465 33.35 -7.83 -21.55
CA LEU A 465 34.30 -8.03 -20.45
C LEU A 465 35.38 -6.93 -20.48
N THR A 466 35.85 -6.54 -21.67
CA THR A 466 36.78 -5.42 -21.84
C THR A 466 36.17 -4.11 -21.34
N TRP A 467 34.89 -3.85 -21.64
CA TRP A 467 34.18 -2.69 -21.11
C TRP A 467 33.91 -2.75 -19.61
N ILE A 468 33.54 -3.92 -19.07
CA ILE A 468 33.36 -4.11 -17.62
C ILE A 468 34.69 -3.98 -16.88
N VAL A 469 35.81 -4.44 -17.45
CA VAL A 469 37.15 -4.30 -16.88
C VAL A 469 37.64 -2.86 -16.99
N PHE A 470 37.37 -2.17 -18.11
CA PHE A 470 37.62 -0.73 -18.26
C PHE A 470 36.90 0.05 -17.17
N PHE A 471 35.57 -0.09 -17.11
CA PHE A 471 34.76 0.61 -16.12
C PHE A 471 35.07 0.13 -14.72
N GLY A 472 35.31 -1.16 -14.49
CA GLY A 472 35.69 -1.70 -13.19
C GLY A 472 37.02 -1.15 -12.71
N GLY A 473 37.99 -0.96 -13.60
CA GLY A 473 39.27 -0.29 -13.33
C GLY A 473 39.08 1.20 -13.04
N GLU A 474 38.30 1.90 -13.86
CA GLU A 474 37.97 3.32 -13.65
C GLU A 474 37.10 3.55 -12.40
N LEU A 475 36.29 2.57 -12.01
CA LEU A 475 35.41 2.59 -10.84
C LEU A 475 36.17 2.20 -9.56
N ALA A 476 37.16 1.31 -9.66
CA ALA A 476 38.12 1.06 -8.59
C ALA A 476 38.98 2.31 -8.31
N LYS A 477 39.31 3.09 -9.35
CA LYS A 477 39.89 4.44 -9.19
C LYS A 477 38.89 5.47 -8.65
N ALA A 478 37.58 5.21 -8.71
CA ALA A 478 36.50 6.12 -8.30
C ALA A 478 36.03 5.94 -6.84
N VAL A 479 36.70 5.13 -6.02
CA VAL A 479 36.51 5.18 -4.56
C VAL A 479 36.81 6.62 -4.09
N PRO A 480 35.92 7.25 -3.30
CA PRO A 480 35.64 8.67 -3.45
C PRO A 480 36.70 9.55 -2.80
N PHE A 481 37.78 9.86 -3.51
CA PHE A 481 38.58 11.08 -3.34
C PHE A 481 39.32 11.38 -4.65
N VAL A 482 38.72 12.23 -5.49
CA VAL A 482 39.44 13.20 -6.34
C VAL A 482 40.62 12.63 -7.15
N ASP A 483 40.32 12.06 -8.32
CA ASP A 483 41.32 11.90 -9.38
C ASP A 483 40.76 12.31 -10.75
N TRP A 484 40.20 13.52 -10.81
CA TRP A 484 39.76 14.14 -12.07
C TRP A 484 40.93 14.70 -12.88
N TRP A 485 42.08 14.88 -12.24
CA TRP A 485 43.31 15.39 -12.85
C TRP A 485 43.86 14.40 -13.89
N ASP A 486 43.85 13.11 -13.59
CA ASP A 486 44.38 12.06 -14.49
C ASP A 486 43.59 11.94 -15.81
N ILE A 487 42.28 12.23 -15.78
CA ILE A 487 41.39 12.19 -16.96
C ILE A 487 41.71 13.32 -17.94
N TYR A 488 41.96 14.53 -17.44
CA TYR A 488 42.28 15.67 -18.29
C TYR A 488 43.77 15.75 -18.65
N GLY A 489 44.65 15.15 -17.85
CA GLY A 489 46.09 15.04 -18.07
C GLY A 489 46.51 14.07 -19.18
N ASN A 490 45.65 13.11 -19.55
CA ASN A 490 45.93 12.18 -20.65
C ASN A 490 45.74 12.84 -22.03
N SER A 491 46.81 12.96 -22.83
CA SER A 491 46.78 13.63 -24.14
C SER A 491 46.08 12.84 -25.25
N GLU A 492 45.77 11.57 -25.03
CA GLU A 492 45.32 10.64 -26.08
C GLU A 492 43.79 10.51 -26.21
N VAL A 493 43.01 11.12 -25.32
CA VAL A 493 41.53 11.07 -25.37
C VAL A 493 40.97 12.34 -26.01
N SER A 494 39.99 12.21 -26.91
CA SER A 494 39.29 13.35 -27.51
C SER A 494 38.66 14.26 -26.43
N SER A 495 38.60 15.57 -26.69
CA SER A 495 38.02 16.55 -25.73
C SER A 495 36.60 16.14 -25.29
N THR A 496 35.76 15.68 -26.23
CA THR A 496 34.43 15.13 -25.94
C THR A 496 34.50 13.89 -25.05
N GLY A 497 35.43 12.97 -25.31
CA GLY A 497 35.63 11.75 -24.52
C GLY A 497 36.00 12.04 -23.06
N LYS A 498 36.89 13.00 -22.82
CA LYS A 498 37.27 13.44 -21.46
C LYS A 498 36.07 13.94 -20.66
N HIS A 499 35.23 14.78 -21.26
CA HIS A 499 34.01 15.28 -20.62
C HIS A 499 33.00 14.17 -20.34
N LEU A 500 32.89 13.19 -21.22
CA LEU A 500 31.92 12.10 -21.12
C LEU A 500 32.34 11.07 -20.06
N THR A 501 33.64 10.75 -19.97
CA THR A 501 34.21 9.96 -18.87
C THR A 501 34.04 10.68 -17.54
N PHE A 502 34.36 11.98 -17.46
CA PHE A 502 34.14 12.77 -16.24
C PHE A 502 32.67 12.77 -15.81
N LEU A 503 31.73 13.02 -16.72
CA LEU A 503 30.29 13.04 -16.43
C LEU A 503 29.79 11.67 -15.96
N SER A 504 30.22 10.59 -16.61
CA SER A 504 29.85 9.22 -16.22
C SER A 504 30.35 8.88 -14.81
N ARG A 505 31.57 9.31 -14.45
CA ARG A 505 32.16 9.10 -13.13
C ARG A 505 31.43 9.90 -12.06
N ALA A 506 31.20 11.20 -12.31
CA ALA A 506 30.43 12.04 -11.39
C ALA A 506 29.01 11.49 -11.16
N ALA A 507 28.36 10.94 -12.19
CA ALA A 507 27.05 10.32 -12.07
C ALA A 507 27.08 9.05 -11.20
N VAL A 508 28.07 8.16 -11.43
CA VAL A 508 28.24 6.93 -10.63
C VAL A 508 28.56 7.26 -9.17
N ASP A 509 29.48 8.19 -8.93
CA ASP A 509 29.88 8.59 -7.58
C ASP A 509 28.69 9.18 -6.80
N LEU A 510 27.89 10.02 -7.44
CA LEU A 510 26.69 10.60 -6.84
C LEU A 510 25.67 9.51 -6.49
N VAL A 511 25.46 8.53 -7.38
CA VAL A 511 24.57 7.39 -7.13
C VAL A 511 25.07 6.53 -5.96
N ILE A 512 26.38 6.22 -5.89
CA ILE A 512 26.98 5.44 -4.82
C ILE A 512 26.86 6.18 -3.48
N MET A 513 27.22 7.46 -3.44
CA MET A 513 27.10 8.29 -2.24
C MET A 513 25.65 8.40 -1.77
N ALA A 514 24.72 8.63 -2.70
CA ALA A 514 23.29 8.70 -2.38
C ALA A 514 22.78 7.38 -1.78
N ALA A 515 23.12 6.24 -2.41
CA ALA A 515 22.74 4.92 -1.91
C ALA A 515 23.35 4.61 -0.52
N LEU A 516 24.62 4.95 -0.31
CA LEU A 516 25.31 4.73 0.97
C LEU A 516 24.71 5.60 2.09
N PHE A 517 24.52 6.89 1.84
CA PHE A 517 23.90 7.79 2.83
C PHE A 517 22.48 7.35 3.17
N GLN A 518 21.72 6.89 2.17
CA GLN A 518 20.37 6.41 2.40
C GLN A 518 20.37 5.11 3.22
N ALA A 519 21.27 4.17 2.94
CA ALA A 519 21.42 2.95 3.73
C ALA A 519 21.83 3.23 5.19
N LEU A 520 22.79 4.14 5.40
CA LEU A 520 23.23 4.56 6.74
C LEU A 520 22.10 5.25 7.51
N ASN A 521 21.34 6.15 6.87
CA ASN A 521 20.23 6.85 7.50
C ASN A 521 19.15 5.88 7.99
N ILE A 522 18.81 4.88 7.17
CA ILE A 522 17.82 3.84 7.56
C ILE A 522 18.32 3.00 8.72
N TRP A 523 19.59 2.57 8.69
CA TRP A 523 20.17 1.79 9.77
C TRP A 523 20.17 2.56 11.09
N GLN A 524 20.62 3.82 11.07
CA GLN A 524 20.62 4.70 12.25
C GLN A 524 19.19 4.89 12.78
N ARG A 525 18.23 5.17 11.91
CA ARG A 525 16.86 5.42 12.33
C ARG A 525 16.17 4.21 12.93
N ASN A 526 16.31 3.03 12.32
CA ASN A 526 15.73 1.80 12.85
C ASN A 526 16.32 1.48 14.23
N ARG A 527 17.63 1.70 14.42
CA ARG A 527 18.29 1.55 15.73
C ARG A 527 17.75 2.54 16.76
N VAL A 528 17.67 3.83 16.40
CA VAL A 528 17.15 4.89 17.28
C VAL A 528 15.71 4.62 17.69
N GLN A 529 14.83 4.23 16.76
CA GLN A 529 13.45 3.88 17.11
C GLN A 529 13.36 2.70 18.08
N SER A 530 14.23 1.68 17.96
CA SER A 530 14.23 0.54 18.89
C SER A 530 14.61 0.99 20.29
N MET A 531 15.60 1.89 20.37
CA MET A 531 16.08 2.46 21.61
C MET A 531 15.00 3.35 22.24
N LEU A 532 14.44 4.29 21.48
CA LEU A 532 13.37 5.19 21.96
C LEU A 532 12.11 4.43 22.40
N PHE A 533 11.74 3.35 21.71
CA PHE A 533 10.65 2.49 22.16
C PHE A 533 11.03 1.81 23.47
N LYS A 534 12.22 1.21 23.57
CA LYS A 534 12.67 0.57 24.83
C LYS A 534 12.70 1.55 26.00
N ASP A 535 13.07 2.80 25.74
CA ASP A 535 13.18 3.87 26.74
C ASP A 535 11.82 4.51 27.07
N GLY A 536 10.72 4.09 26.42
CA GLY A 536 9.37 4.59 26.69
C GLY A 536 9.02 5.94 26.04
N HIS A 537 9.91 6.50 25.22
CA HIS A 537 9.72 7.78 24.53
C HIS A 537 8.92 7.68 23.23
N LEU A 538 8.86 6.48 22.64
CA LEU A 538 8.14 6.20 21.40
C LEU A 538 7.06 5.15 21.65
N ASP A 539 5.86 5.43 21.17
CA ASP A 539 4.67 4.63 21.49
C ASP A 539 4.20 3.73 20.35
N ALA A 540 4.72 3.94 19.15
CA ALA A 540 4.44 3.14 17.98
C ALA A 540 5.69 3.03 17.11
N PHE A 541 5.91 1.85 16.53
CA PHE A 541 6.92 1.67 15.51
C PHE A 541 6.45 2.19 14.15
N ASP A 542 7.40 2.41 13.25
CA ASP A 542 7.03 2.58 11.85
C ASP A 542 6.40 1.30 11.28
N PRO A 543 5.58 1.38 10.21
CA PRO A 543 4.75 0.25 9.77
C PRO A 543 5.53 -1.01 9.37
N PHE A 544 6.77 -0.87 8.88
CA PHE A 544 7.59 -2.02 8.48
C PHE A 544 8.20 -2.71 9.69
N LYS A 545 8.77 -1.92 10.59
CA LYS A 545 9.34 -2.43 11.83
C LYS A 545 8.28 -2.96 12.79
N GLU A 546 7.09 -2.37 12.77
CA GLU A 546 5.93 -2.87 13.47
C GLU A 546 5.55 -4.28 13.01
N LYS A 547 5.49 -4.50 11.68
CA LYS A 547 5.25 -5.82 11.12
C LYS A 547 6.28 -6.84 11.61
N GLU A 548 7.57 -6.50 11.53
CA GLU A 548 8.66 -7.34 12.06
C GLU A 548 8.48 -7.61 13.56
N PHE A 549 8.23 -6.56 14.35
CA PHE A 549 8.07 -6.64 15.81
C PHE A 549 6.95 -7.59 16.24
N PHE A 550 5.78 -7.51 15.61
CA PHE A 550 4.64 -8.38 15.93
C PHE A 550 4.81 -9.80 15.36
N GLN A 551 5.35 -9.95 14.15
CA GLN A 551 5.60 -11.27 13.55
C GLN A 551 6.66 -12.06 14.32
N ASP A 552 7.69 -11.38 14.83
CA ASP A 552 8.69 -12.00 15.69
C ASP A 552 8.16 -12.28 17.10
N GLY A 553 7.16 -11.52 17.55
CA GLY A 553 6.60 -11.61 18.89
C GLY A 553 5.51 -12.65 19.05
N ILE A 554 4.73 -12.90 18.01
CA ILE A 554 3.51 -13.70 18.07
C ILE A 554 3.49 -14.72 16.95
N VAL A 555 3.28 -15.98 17.32
CA VAL A 555 3.30 -17.09 16.39
C VAL A 555 1.95 -17.80 16.43
N ARG A 556 1.27 -17.84 15.28
CA ARG A 556 0.07 -18.66 15.11
C ARG A 556 0.43 -20.14 15.25
N LEU A 557 -0.23 -20.83 16.19
CA LEU A 557 -0.05 -22.26 16.38
C LEU A 557 -0.84 -23.02 15.31
N LYS A 558 -0.17 -23.94 14.61
CA LYS A 558 -0.80 -24.81 13.61
C LYS A 558 -1.27 -26.10 14.28
N GLY A 559 -2.57 -26.33 14.29
CA GLY A 559 -3.18 -27.55 14.79
C GLY A 559 -4.67 -27.38 15.06
N THR A 560 -5.32 -28.48 15.42
CA THR A 560 -6.75 -28.54 15.77
C THR A 560 -6.90 -29.24 17.11
N MET A 561 -7.89 -28.81 17.90
CA MET A 561 -8.27 -29.53 19.12
C MET A 561 -8.85 -30.91 18.76
N PRO A 562 -8.75 -31.92 19.65
CA PRO A 562 -9.31 -33.25 19.40
C PRO A 562 -10.81 -33.19 19.10
N GLN A 563 -11.27 -33.93 18.08
CA GLN A 563 -12.69 -34.04 17.74
C GLN A 563 -13.09 -35.52 17.59
N SER A 564 -14.34 -35.82 17.95
CA SER A 564 -14.89 -37.16 17.77
C SER A 564 -14.94 -37.53 16.28
N GLY A 565 -14.40 -38.70 15.93
CA GLY A 565 -14.38 -39.21 14.55
C GLY A 565 -13.13 -38.87 13.73
N MET A 566 -12.08 -38.31 14.35
CA MET A 566 -10.74 -38.24 13.75
C MET A 566 -10.11 -39.64 13.66
N ASP A 567 -9.23 -39.85 12.68
CA ASP A 567 -8.40 -41.06 12.66
C ASP A 567 -7.35 -41.03 13.80
N ASP A 568 -6.81 -42.19 14.18
CA ASP A 568 -5.87 -42.31 15.31
C ASP A 568 -4.61 -41.43 15.17
N ALA A 569 -4.12 -41.20 13.95
CA ALA A 569 -2.97 -40.36 13.66
C ALA A 569 -3.31 -38.86 13.71
N GLU A 570 -4.50 -38.46 13.27
CA GLU A 570 -5.02 -37.11 13.42
C GLU A 570 -5.30 -36.79 14.90
N ASP A 571 -5.88 -37.73 15.65
CA ASP A 571 -6.14 -37.59 17.08
C ASP A 571 -4.83 -37.47 17.88
N ALA A 572 -3.80 -38.26 17.55
CA ALA A 572 -2.49 -38.14 18.18
C ALA A 572 -1.86 -36.74 17.96
N LYS A 573 -1.98 -36.18 16.75
CA LYS A 573 -1.54 -34.81 16.45
C LYS A 573 -2.36 -33.77 17.21
N ALA A 574 -3.67 -33.98 17.33
CA ALA A 574 -4.56 -33.09 18.06
C ALA A 574 -4.27 -33.08 19.58
N ARG A 575 -3.97 -34.24 20.17
CA ARG A 575 -3.55 -34.36 21.58
C ARG A 575 -2.20 -33.69 21.85
N SER A 576 -1.24 -33.84 20.94
CA SER A 576 0.05 -33.12 21.03
C SER A 576 -0.15 -31.60 20.97
N PHE A 577 -1.01 -31.13 20.07
CA PHE A 577 -1.41 -29.74 19.99
C PHE A 577 -2.09 -29.25 21.28
N GLU A 578 -3.05 -30.00 21.81
CA GLU A 578 -3.74 -29.70 23.07
C GLU A 578 -2.77 -29.61 24.25
N THR A 579 -1.81 -30.53 24.34
CA THR A 579 -0.78 -30.55 25.39
C THR A 579 0.05 -29.28 25.32
N ARG A 580 0.50 -28.88 24.10
CA ARG A 580 1.23 -27.63 23.89
C ARG A 580 0.38 -26.40 24.24
N VAL A 581 -0.90 -26.39 23.88
CA VAL A 581 -1.83 -25.30 24.23
C VAL A 581 -1.97 -25.19 25.74
N GLU A 582 -2.06 -26.31 26.46
CA GLU A 582 -2.18 -26.33 27.92
C GLU A 582 -0.87 -25.90 28.61
N GLU A 583 0.29 -26.31 28.10
CA GLU A 583 1.60 -25.83 28.56
C GLU A 583 1.73 -24.30 28.40
N LEU A 584 1.36 -23.77 27.24
CA LEU A 584 1.38 -22.33 26.98
C LEU A 584 0.36 -21.58 27.83
N ARG A 585 -0.81 -22.16 28.10
CA ARG A 585 -1.82 -21.60 29.01
C ARG A 585 -1.27 -21.50 30.43
N LYS A 586 -0.67 -22.57 30.95
CA LYS A 586 -0.01 -22.60 32.27
C LYS A 586 1.12 -21.59 32.37
N ALA A 587 1.83 -21.34 31.28
CA ALA A 587 2.87 -20.32 31.22
C ALA A 587 2.34 -18.88 31.01
N HIS A 588 1.03 -18.68 30.89
CA HIS A 588 0.39 -17.39 30.52
C HIS A 588 0.86 -16.81 29.18
N ARG A 589 1.32 -17.68 28.25
CA ARG A 589 1.85 -17.31 26.92
C ARG A 589 0.91 -17.68 25.78
N LEU A 590 -0.31 -18.10 26.10
CA LEU A 590 -1.35 -18.43 25.12
C LEU A 590 -2.32 -17.26 24.95
N PHE A 591 -2.50 -16.81 23.72
CA PHE A 591 -3.59 -15.92 23.34
C PHE A 591 -4.59 -16.66 22.45
N VAL A 592 -5.89 -16.46 22.69
CA VAL A 592 -6.97 -17.16 21.98
C VAL A 592 -7.91 -16.16 21.33
N GLU A 593 -7.88 -16.10 20.00
CA GLU A 593 -8.79 -15.27 19.23
C GLU A 593 -10.04 -16.07 18.85
N ARG A 594 -11.23 -15.53 19.11
CA ARG A 594 -12.48 -16.12 18.62
C ARG A 594 -12.81 -15.52 17.26
N THR A 595 -12.78 -16.34 16.23
CA THR A 595 -13.18 -15.94 14.88
C THR A 595 -14.69 -15.68 14.78
N LYS A 596 -15.12 -14.96 13.75
CA LYS A 596 -16.54 -14.69 13.46
C LYS A 596 -17.39 -15.97 13.33
N ASN A 597 -16.77 -17.08 12.92
CA ASN A 597 -17.42 -18.37 12.75
C ASN A 597 -17.50 -19.17 14.07
N GLY A 598 -17.06 -18.58 15.18
CA GLY A 598 -17.03 -19.23 16.49
C GLY A 598 -15.82 -20.13 16.74
N HIS A 599 -14.96 -20.37 15.74
CA HIS A 599 -13.72 -21.13 15.91
C HIS A 599 -12.67 -20.34 16.69
N HIS A 600 -11.89 -21.05 17.50
CA HIS A 600 -10.75 -20.50 18.23
C HIS A 600 -9.46 -20.64 17.43
N VAL A 601 -8.71 -19.55 17.32
CA VAL A 601 -7.34 -19.54 16.79
C VAL A 601 -6.38 -19.28 17.95
N TYR A 602 -5.35 -20.12 18.06
CA TYR A 602 -4.41 -20.11 19.17
C TYR A 602 -3.09 -19.48 18.72
N TYR A 603 -2.58 -18.56 19.53
CA TYR A 603 -1.32 -17.87 19.29
C TYR A 603 -0.39 -18.04 20.49
N GLU A 604 0.89 -18.26 20.22
CA GLU A 604 1.96 -18.26 21.21
C GLU A 604 2.61 -16.87 21.27
N ILE A 605 2.65 -16.30 22.47
CA ILE A 605 3.38 -15.06 22.76
C ILE A 605 4.81 -15.43 23.14
N ARG A 606 5.80 -14.89 22.43
CA ARG A 606 7.21 -15.12 22.76
C ARG A 606 7.58 -14.36 24.03
N LYS A 607 8.34 -15.00 24.91
CA LYS A 607 8.77 -14.42 26.19
C LYS A 607 9.53 -13.11 26.00
N SER A 608 10.44 -13.06 25.03
CA SER A 608 11.23 -11.87 24.70
C SER A 608 10.40 -10.70 24.20
N PHE A 609 9.22 -10.96 23.63
CA PHE A 609 8.28 -9.93 23.19
C PHE A 609 7.52 -9.33 24.37
N GLU A 610 6.99 -10.18 25.27
CA GLU A 610 6.36 -9.72 26.49
C GLU A 610 7.33 -8.93 27.37
N GLU A 611 8.56 -9.42 27.57
CA GLU A 611 9.60 -8.73 28.35
C GLU A 611 9.91 -7.34 27.78
N LYS A 612 9.99 -7.18 26.45
CA LYS A 612 10.20 -5.88 25.79
C LYS A 612 9.07 -4.90 26.07
N ILE A 613 7.81 -5.36 26.03
CA ILE A 613 6.63 -4.50 26.22
C ILE A 613 6.47 -4.14 27.69
N VAL A 614 6.68 -5.08 28.60
CA VAL A 614 6.66 -4.83 30.04
C VAL A 614 7.72 -3.79 30.41
N GLU A 615 8.93 -3.91 29.87
CA GLU A 615 9.98 -2.91 30.09
C GLU A 615 9.60 -1.54 29.50
N HIS A 616 9.05 -1.49 28.28
CA HIS A 616 8.55 -0.26 27.66
C HIS A 616 7.48 0.42 28.54
N VAL A 617 6.47 -0.31 28.98
CA VAL A 617 5.38 0.22 29.84
C VAL A 617 5.93 0.77 31.15
N LYS A 618 6.92 0.09 31.75
CA LYS A 618 7.57 0.53 32.99
C LYS A 618 8.37 1.82 32.80
N GLN A 619 9.12 1.95 31.71
CA GLN A 619 9.85 3.19 31.41
C GLN A 619 8.87 4.33 31.11
N ARG A 620 7.81 4.04 30.36
CA ARG A 620 6.76 5.02 30.07
C ARG A 620 6.05 5.49 31.35
N GLU A 621 5.75 4.59 32.27
CA GLU A 621 5.17 4.95 33.56
C GLU A 621 6.06 5.93 34.33
N ARG A 622 7.39 5.72 34.32
CA ARG A 622 8.35 6.66 34.93
C ARG A 622 8.31 8.03 34.25
N LEU A 623 8.34 8.06 32.93
CA LEU A 623 8.27 9.31 32.16
C LEU A 623 6.97 10.09 32.41
N LEU A 624 5.83 9.40 32.52
CA LEU A 624 4.53 10.03 32.83
C LEU A 624 4.48 10.58 34.26
N ILE A 625 5.17 9.94 35.20
CA ILE A 625 5.31 10.44 36.58
C ILE A 625 6.18 11.70 36.59
N GLU A 626 7.30 11.71 35.86
CA GLU A 626 8.24 12.83 35.80
C GLU A 626 7.67 14.05 35.06
N SER A 627 6.96 13.84 33.95
CA SER A 627 6.42 14.90 33.09
C SER A 627 5.16 15.58 33.64
N SER A 628 4.71 15.23 34.85
CA SER A 628 3.46 15.71 35.45
C SER A 628 2.19 15.42 34.62
N SER A 629 2.27 14.59 33.58
CA SER A 629 1.12 14.06 32.83
C SER A 629 0.49 12.89 33.61
N VAL A 630 0.19 13.12 34.89
CA VAL A 630 -0.25 12.12 35.87
C VAL A 630 -1.57 11.43 35.47
N TYR A 631 -2.30 12.02 34.52
CA TYR A 631 -3.63 11.60 34.11
C TYR A 631 -3.65 10.64 32.89
N GLU A 632 -2.50 10.32 32.30
CA GLU A 632 -2.44 9.32 31.24
C GLU A 632 -2.11 7.93 31.80
N SER A 633 -2.85 6.92 31.33
CA SER A 633 -2.52 5.52 31.63
C SER A 633 -1.36 5.07 30.73
N PRO A 634 -0.29 4.48 31.30
CA PRO A 634 0.83 3.97 30.52
C PRO A 634 0.33 2.85 29.60
N ALA A 635 0.28 3.14 28.30
CA ALA A 635 -0.14 2.18 27.29
C ALA A 635 1.07 1.41 26.75
N PRO A 636 0.94 0.11 26.44
CA PRO A 636 1.99 -0.70 25.83
C PRO A 636 2.31 -0.27 24.39
N TYR A 637 1.41 0.50 23.79
CA TYR A 637 1.48 0.95 22.40
C TYR A 637 0.48 2.09 22.17
N SER A 638 0.63 2.85 21.08
CA SER A 638 -0.30 3.93 20.71
C SER A 638 -1.73 3.40 20.59
N ARG A 639 -2.68 4.07 21.27
CA ARG A 639 -4.11 3.68 21.29
C ARG A 639 -4.73 3.79 19.90
N GLN A 640 -4.34 4.81 19.14
CA GLN A 640 -4.80 5.02 17.77
C GLN A 640 -4.28 3.91 16.88
N ARG A 641 -2.99 3.59 16.97
CA ARG A 641 -2.39 2.53 16.17
C ARG A 641 -2.97 1.16 16.50
N LEU A 642 -3.15 0.84 17.78
CA LEU A 642 -3.82 -0.40 18.21
C LEU A 642 -5.24 -0.51 17.63
N ALA A 643 -6.01 0.58 17.60
CA ALA A 643 -7.35 0.58 17.01
C ALA A 643 -7.32 0.25 15.49
N GLU A 644 -6.29 0.69 14.77
CA GLU A 644 -6.09 0.37 13.36
C GLU A 644 -5.65 -1.07 13.14
N LEU A 645 -4.80 -1.61 14.02
CA LEU A 645 -4.28 -2.97 13.92
C LEU A 645 -5.35 -4.04 14.19
N ILE A 646 -6.39 -3.74 14.98
CA ILE A 646 -7.52 -4.66 15.21
C ILE A 646 -8.38 -4.84 13.95
N ASP A 647 -8.28 -3.95 12.97
CA ASP A 647 -9.11 -3.98 11.77
C ASP A 647 -8.94 -5.34 11.04
N PRO A 648 -10.04 -6.02 10.66
CA PRO A 648 -9.99 -7.31 9.96
C PRO A 648 -9.17 -7.30 8.66
N SER A 649 -8.93 -6.13 8.07
CA SER A 649 -8.09 -5.96 6.86
C SER A 649 -6.59 -6.14 7.11
N GLN A 650 -6.15 -6.11 8.36
CA GLN A 650 -4.74 -6.26 8.73
C GLN A 650 -4.29 -7.72 8.77
N HIS A 651 -2.96 -7.94 8.77
CA HIS A 651 -2.37 -9.27 8.89
C HIS A 651 -2.80 -9.94 10.21
N GLU A 652 -3.05 -11.25 10.18
CA GLU A 652 -3.59 -11.98 11.35
C GLU A 652 -2.70 -11.85 12.59
N ASP A 653 -1.37 -12.00 12.43
CA ASP A 653 -0.42 -11.89 13.55
C ASP A 653 -0.39 -10.47 14.17
N LEU A 654 -0.48 -9.43 13.33
CA LEU A 654 -0.56 -8.03 13.78
C LEU A 654 -1.84 -7.80 14.59
N ARG A 655 -2.97 -8.28 14.08
CA ARG A 655 -4.27 -8.18 14.74
C ARG A 655 -4.27 -8.91 16.08
N ALA A 656 -3.77 -10.14 16.11
CA ALA A 656 -3.68 -10.95 17.32
C ALA A 656 -2.79 -10.27 18.37
N GLY A 657 -1.69 -9.65 17.96
CA GLY A 657 -0.82 -8.92 18.88
C GLY A 657 -1.37 -7.64 19.44
N ALA A 658 -2.01 -6.84 18.59
CA ALA A 658 -2.73 -5.68 19.06
C ALA A 658 -3.81 -6.09 20.07
N GLN A 659 -4.63 -7.10 19.73
CA GLN A 659 -5.70 -7.58 20.61
C GLN A 659 -5.16 -8.13 21.93
N TRP A 660 -4.07 -8.90 21.90
CA TRP A 660 -3.42 -9.37 23.12
C TRP A 660 -2.94 -8.20 24.01
N MET A 661 -2.30 -7.17 23.44
CA MET A 661 -1.87 -5.99 24.19
C MET A 661 -3.07 -5.25 24.81
N ILE A 662 -4.16 -5.12 24.06
CA ILE A 662 -5.39 -4.47 24.52
C ILE A 662 -5.99 -5.22 25.70
N GLU A 663 -6.06 -6.55 25.63
CA GLU A 663 -6.60 -7.38 26.71
C GLU A 663 -5.67 -7.42 27.93
N ARG A 664 -4.36 -7.56 27.70
CA ARG A 664 -3.34 -7.69 28.76
C ARG A 664 -3.17 -6.42 29.59
N TRP A 665 -3.15 -5.25 28.94
CA TRP A 665 -3.02 -3.96 29.62
C TRP A 665 -4.33 -3.21 29.75
N ASN A 666 -5.45 -3.80 29.32
CA ASN A 666 -6.76 -3.19 29.33
C ASN A 666 -6.70 -1.78 28.71
N VAL A 667 -6.38 -1.68 27.43
CA VAL A 667 -6.23 -0.38 26.74
C VAL A 667 -7.56 -0.01 26.09
N LEU A 668 -8.03 1.24 26.27
CA LEU A 668 -9.24 1.72 25.60
C LEU A 668 -8.93 2.08 24.14
N VAL A 669 -9.51 1.33 23.20
CA VAL A 669 -9.25 1.46 21.76
C VAL A 669 -10.54 1.44 20.94
N GLY A 670 -10.48 1.92 19.70
CA GLY A 670 -11.62 1.90 18.77
C GLY A 670 -12.48 3.16 18.81
N ARG A 671 -13.72 3.05 18.35
CA ARG A 671 -14.66 4.18 18.32
C ARG A 671 -15.12 4.55 19.74
N PRO A 672 -15.63 5.77 19.98
CA PRO A 672 -16.08 6.18 21.30
C PRO A 672 -17.11 5.20 21.92
N ILE A 673 -17.97 4.63 21.08
CA ILE A 673 -18.93 3.58 21.45
C ILE A 673 -18.23 2.29 21.92
N ASP A 674 -17.19 1.86 21.20
CA ASP A 674 -16.42 0.66 21.55
C ASP A 674 -15.66 0.87 22.88
N LYS A 675 -15.11 2.09 23.08
CA LYS A 675 -14.45 2.50 24.32
C LYS A 675 -15.41 2.51 25.50
N LEU A 676 -16.65 2.96 25.31
CA LEU A 676 -17.70 2.94 26.34
C LEU A 676 -18.02 1.50 26.80
N GLY A 677 -18.19 0.57 25.86
CA GLY A 677 -18.40 -0.83 26.21
C GLY A 677 -17.16 -1.50 26.86
N GLN A 678 -15.95 -1.02 26.56
CA GLN A 678 -14.72 -1.48 27.21
C GLN A 678 -14.61 -0.96 28.65
N ILE A 679 -14.88 0.33 28.87
CA ILE A 679 -14.80 0.92 30.22
C ILE A 679 -15.90 0.38 31.15
N ALA A 680 -17.11 0.12 30.64
CA ALA A 680 -18.19 -0.50 31.39
C ALA A 680 -17.80 -1.90 31.91
N ARG A 681 -17.29 -2.77 31.02
CA ARG A 681 -16.79 -4.11 31.39
C ARG A 681 -15.60 -4.05 32.35
N ARG A 682 -14.70 -3.08 32.16
CA ARG A 682 -13.58 -2.85 33.08
C ARG A 682 -14.06 -2.49 34.48
N TRP A 683 -15.06 -1.61 34.59
CA TRP A 683 -15.59 -1.19 35.89
C TRP A 683 -16.47 -2.25 36.56
N GLU A 684 -16.95 -3.23 35.81
CA GLU A 684 -17.63 -4.41 36.33
C GLU A 684 -16.67 -5.34 37.09
N THR A 685 -15.43 -5.49 36.61
CA THR A 685 -14.41 -6.34 37.25
C THR A 685 -13.61 -5.61 38.33
N LEU A 686 -13.51 -4.28 38.24
CA LEU A 686 -12.85 -3.47 39.26
C LEU A 686 -13.74 -3.30 40.49
N ASN A 687 -13.31 -3.84 41.61
CA ASN A 687 -13.67 -3.31 42.91
C ASN A 687 -12.79 -2.09 43.15
N PHE A 688 -13.38 -0.92 43.36
CA PHE A 688 -12.65 0.22 43.91
C PHE A 688 -12.55 -0.04 45.42
N PRO A 689 -11.43 -0.54 45.96
CA PRO A 689 -11.36 -0.80 47.38
C PRO A 689 -11.45 0.53 48.15
N ASP A 690 -12.18 0.55 49.26
CA ASP A 690 -12.18 1.64 50.24
C ASP A 690 -10.92 1.62 51.15
N ALA A 691 -9.80 1.06 50.67
CA ALA A 691 -8.68 0.61 51.49
C ALA A 691 -7.77 1.72 52.04
N PHE A 692 -7.08 1.36 53.14
CA PHE A 692 -6.25 2.14 54.06
C PHE A 692 -5.02 2.83 53.41
N ASP A 693 -4.37 3.71 54.18
CA ASP A 693 -3.70 4.95 53.75
C ASP A 693 -2.71 4.92 52.55
N ASP A 694 -1.92 3.86 52.32
CA ASP A 694 -1.00 3.80 51.17
C ASP A 694 -1.64 3.24 49.89
N GLU A 695 -2.53 2.24 50.02
CA GLU A 695 -3.35 1.75 48.89
C GLU A 695 -4.33 2.81 48.40
N LYS A 696 -4.73 3.71 49.31
CA LYS A 696 -5.61 4.84 49.02
C LYS A 696 -5.02 5.78 47.97
N ALA A 697 -3.71 6.07 48.01
CA ALA A 697 -3.07 6.97 47.04
C ALA A 697 -3.06 6.37 45.62
N ILE A 698 -2.72 5.07 45.51
CA ILE A 698 -2.72 4.33 44.24
C ILE A 698 -4.15 4.19 43.71
N ALA A 699 -5.11 3.81 44.56
CA ALA A 699 -6.52 3.71 44.20
C ALA A 699 -7.11 5.05 43.78
N THR A 700 -6.73 6.16 44.45
CA THR A 700 -7.15 7.52 44.10
C THR A 700 -6.56 7.93 42.74
N ARG A 701 -5.28 7.64 42.49
CA ARG A 701 -4.65 7.90 41.18
C ARG A 701 -5.33 7.11 40.07
N ALA A 702 -5.53 5.81 40.26
CA ALA A 702 -6.23 4.97 39.30
C ALA A 702 -7.66 5.47 39.03
N ARG A 703 -8.39 5.88 40.09
CA ARG A 703 -9.72 6.46 39.99
C ARG A 703 -9.73 7.75 39.16
N ARG A 704 -8.77 8.65 39.36
CA ARG A 704 -8.63 9.89 38.58
C ARG A 704 -8.31 9.64 37.11
N ILE A 705 -7.45 8.66 36.81
CA ILE A 705 -7.16 8.26 35.43
C ILE A 705 -8.44 7.71 34.78
N GLN A 706 -9.15 6.79 35.45
CA GLN A 706 -10.42 6.25 34.93
C GLN A 706 -11.48 7.34 34.72
N LYS A 707 -11.55 8.32 35.62
CA LYS A 707 -12.41 9.51 35.45
C LYS A 707 -12.09 10.26 34.16
N MET A 708 -10.82 10.63 33.96
CA MET A 708 -10.40 11.38 32.78
C MET A 708 -10.65 10.60 31.49
N GLU A 709 -10.41 9.29 31.49
CA GLU A 709 -10.72 8.41 30.35
C GLU A 709 -12.22 8.38 30.04
N PHE A 710 -13.06 8.24 31.08
CA PHE A 710 -14.51 8.24 30.92
C PHE A 710 -15.02 9.58 30.40
N GLU A 711 -14.56 10.69 30.97
CA GLU A 711 -14.96 12.04 30.56
C GLU A 711 -14.54 12.32 29.11
N LYS A 712 -13.33 11.88 28.70
CA LYS A 712 -12.89 11.97 27.32
C LYS A 712 -13.82 11.20 26.37
N ILE A 713 -14.24 9.98 26.75
CA ILE A 713 -15.22 9.21 25.96
C ILE A 713 -16.54 9.96 25.85
N LEU A 714 -17.04 10.54 26.94
CA LEU A 714 -18.30 11.30 26.93
C LEU A 714 -18.24 12.53 26.03
N VAL A 715 -17.12 13.25 26.05
CA VAL A 715 -16.89 14.40 25.15
C VAL A 715 -16.84 13.94 23.69
N GLU A 716 -16.14 12.85 23.38
CA GLU A 716 -16.11 12.26 22.04
C GLU A 716 -17.52 11.80 21.59
N LEU A 717 -18.31 11.21 22.49
CA LEU A 717 -19.68 10.76 22.22
C LEU A 717 -20.68 11.91 22.04
N ALA A 718 -20.39 13.09 22.62
CA ALA A 718 -21.26 14.26 22.49
C ALA A 718 -21.30 14.80 21.05
N ASP A 719 -20.31 14.47 20.21
CA ASP A 719 -20.32 14.80 18.79
C ASP A 719 -21.63 14.28 18.13
N PRO A 720 -22.34 15.12 17.35
CA PRO A 720 -23.53 14.72 16.61
C PRO A 720 -23.38 13.41 15.83
N GLN A 721 -22.20 13.11 15.28
CA GLN A 721 -21.98 11.91 14.49
C GLN A 721 -22.15 10.61 15.30
N TRP A 722 -21.88 10.64 16.61
CA TRP A 722 -21.95 9.47 17.50
C TRP A 722 -23.22 9.45 18.33
N SER A 723 -23.63 10.60 18.86
CA SER A 723 -24.78 10.71 19.77
C SER A 723 -26.09 10.21 19.15
N SER A 724 -26.31 10.40 17.85
CA SER A 724 -27.50 9.86 17.16
C SER A 724 -27.43 8.35 16.92
N GLY A 725 -26.25 7.74 17.00
CA GLY A 725 -26.00 6.32 16.72
C GLY A 725 -26.01 5.40 17.93
N LEU A 726 -26.16 5.94 19.15
CA LEU A 726 -26.19 5.17 20.40
C LEU A 726 -27.46 4.31 20.48
N ARG A 727 -27.32 2.98 20.56
CA ARG A 727 -28.44 2.04 20.67
C ARG A 727 -28.68 1.69 22.14
N LYS A 728 -29.74 0.91 22.39
CA LYS A 728 -30.14 0.49 23.75
C LYS A 728 -28.99 -0.12 24.56
N LYS A 729 -28.15 -0.94 23.92
CA LYS A 729 -27.01 -1.58 24.58
C LYS A 729 -25.99 -0.55 25.06
N GLU A 730 -25.58 0.38 24.19
CA GLU A 730 -24.57 1.39 24.53
C GLU A 730 -25.09 2.32 25.64
N ILE A 731 -26.38 2.62 25.66
CA ILE A 731 -26.99 3.38 26.76
C ILE A 731 -26.97 2.58 28.07
N SER A 732 -27.22 1.26 28.01
CA SER A 732 -27.12 0.39 29.19
C SER A 732 -25.68 0.33 29.71
N ASP A 733 -24.68 0.24 28.84
CA ASP A 733 -23.25 0.31 29.21
C ASP A 733 -22.92 1.65 29.91
N LEU A 734 -23.44 2.78 29.39
CA LEU A 734 -23.30 4.09 30.04
C LEU A 734 -23.97 4.13 31.41
N MET A 735 -25.18 3.57 31.52
CA MET A 735 -25.91 3.52 32.78
C MET A 735 -25.19 2.68 33.84
N GLN A 736 -24.60 1.55 33.43
CA GLN A 736 -23.78 0.70 34.28
C GLN A 736 -22.57 1.48 34.84
N CYS A 737 -21.91 2.29 34.00
CA CYS A 737 -20.82 3.16 34.44
C CYS A 737 -21.31 4.19 35.47
N LEU A 738 -22.41 4.89 35.18
CA LEU A 738 -22.96 5.93 36.06
C LEU A 738 -23.44 5.38 37.40
N ARG A 739 -24.02 4.17 37.41
CA ARG A 739 -24.40 3.47 38.64
C ARG A 739 -23.20 3.24 39.55
N ARG A 740 -22.05 2.87 38.96
CA ARG A 740 -20.83 2.56 39.72
C ARG A 740 -20.24 3.79 40.40
N VAL A 741 -20.33 4.97 39.76
CA VAL A 741 -19.76 6.23 40.26
C VAL A 741 -20.79 7.14 40.93
N ARG A 742 -21.99 6.63 41.26
CA ARG A 742 -23.10 7.45 41.76
C ARG A 742 -22.79 8.24 43.03
N ALA A 743 -21.99 7.65 43.91
CA ALA A 743 -21.65 8.20 45.22
C ALA A 743 -20.41 9.12 45.15
N ASP A 744 -19.67 9.07 44.04
CA ASP A 744 -18.43 9.80 43.88
C ASP A 744 -18.68 11.22 43.38
N VAL A 745 -18.42 12.20 44.25
CA VAL A 745 -18.51 13.63 43.93
C VAL A 745 -17.54 14.00 42.80
N GLU A 746 -16.40 13.32 42.71
CA GLU A 746 -15.42 13.56 41.65
C GLU A 746 -16.00 13.34 40.24
N PHE A 747 -17.02 12.47 40.08
CA PHE A 747 -17.68 12.18 38.79
C PHE A 747 -18.95 13.02 38.55
N ASP A 748 -19.15 14.12 39.29
CA ASP A 748 -20.26 15.05 39.06
C ASP A 748 -20.24 15.58 37.61
N PHE A 749 -19.07 15.92 37.08
CA PHE A 749 -18.94 16.41 35.69
C PHE A 749 -19.29 15.33 34.67
N SER A 750 -18.82 14.10 34.84
CA SER A 750 -19.17 12.99 33.96
C SER A 750 -20.68 12.69 33.96
N ARG A 751 -21.35 12.86 35.12
CA ARG A 751 -22.82 12.75 35.22
C ARG A 751 -23.53 13.85 34.45
N ILE A 752 -23.07 15.09 34.57
CA ILE A 752 -23.61 16.23 33.82
C ILE A 752 -23.46 16.00 32.30
N LEU A 753 -22.27 15.62 31.83
CA LEU A 753 -22.03 15.31 30.42
C LEU A 753 -22.95 14.19 29.91
N SER A 754 -23.18 13.16 30.74
CA SER A 754 -24.10 12.08 30.38
C SER A 754 -25.55 12.55 30.24
N PHE A 755 -26.01 13.45 31.11
CA PHE A 755 -27.35 14.03 30.97
C PHE A 755 -27.46 14.88 29.70
N GLU A 756 -26.43 15.64 29.35
CA GLU A 756 -26.40 16.39 28.11
C GLU A 756 -26.43 15.48 26.89
N LEU A 757 -25.68 14.37 26.93
CA LEU A 757 -25.68 13.34 25.90
C LEU A 757 -27.09 12.76 25.72
N PHE A 758 -27.76 12.36 26.81
CA PHE A 758 -29.15 11.88 26.74
C PHE A 758 -30.10 12.91 26.15
N GLY A 759 -29.95 14.19 26.50
CA GLY A 759 -30.73 15.28 25.91
C GLY A 759 -30.57 15.41 24.39
N ARG A 760 -29.44 14.97 23.81
CA ARG A 760 -29.18 14.99 22.36
C ARG A 760 -29.70 13.76 21.61
N MET A 761 -29.95 12.64 22.29
CA MET A 761 -30.33 11.38 21.65
C MET A 761 -31.77 11.35 21.11
N LYS A 762 -32.68 12.19 21.64
CA LYS A 762 -34.06 12.35 21.12
C LYS A 762 -34.90 11.06 21.09
N THR A 763 -34.53 10.03 21.86
CA THR A 763 -35.23 8.75 21.92
C THR A 763 -36.03 8.59 23.21
N VAL A 764 -37.04 7.72 23.19
CA VAL A 764 -37.80 7.33 24.40
C VAL A 764 -36.86 6.75 25.45
N TYR A 765 -35.87 5.95 25.03
CA TYR A 765 -34.86 5.39 25.93
C TYR A 765 -34.15 6.48 26.73
N ALA A 766 -33.70 7.55 26.09
CA ALA A 766 -33.02 8.65 26.77
C ALA A 766 -33.89 9.27 27.87
N VAL A 767 -35.19 9.45 27.63
CA VAL A 767 -36.15 9.93 28.63
C VAL A 767 -36.29 8.96 29.80
N MET A 768 -36.42 7.67 29.51
CA MET A 768 -36.55 6.63 30.54
C MET A 768 -35.29 6.49 31.39
N PHE A 769 -34.11 6.72 30.81
CA PHE A 769 -32.86 6.76 31.57
C PHE A 769 -32.73 8.04 32.40
N LEU A 770 -33.16 9.19 31.87
CA LEU A 770 -33.24 10.44 32.64
C LEU A 770 -34.18 10.30 33.85
N SER A 771 -35.32 9.63 33.70
CA SER A 771 -36.29 9.46 34.78
C SER A 771 -35.75 8.64 35.96
N LYS A 772 -34.86 7.65 35.71
CA LYS A 772 -34.19 6.88 36.76
C LYS A 772 -33.38 7.73 37.75
N PHE A 773 -32.89 8.90 37.33
CA PHE A 773 -32.10 9.78 38.20
C PHE A 773 -32.94 10.63 39.15
N VAL A 774 -34.25 10.76 38.89
CA VAL A 774 -35.15 11.70 39.60
C VAL A 774 -36.33 11.00 40.28
N LEU A 775 -36.76 9.84 39.79
CA LEU A 775 -37.85 9.06 40.38
C LEU A 775 -37.36 8.28 41.61
N THR A 776 -38.05 8.43 42.74
CA THR A 776 -37.82 7.65 43.96
C THR A 776 -38.67 6.41 43.96
N LYS A 777 -38.43 5.50 44.92
CA LYS A 777 -39.31 4.36 45.14
C LYS A 777 -40.75 4.81 45.43
N ASP A 778 -40.90 5.81 46.30
CA ASP A 778 -42.21 6.37 46.64
C ASP A 778 -42.95 6.90 45.41
N HIS A 779 -42.25 7.60 44.49
CA HIS A 779 -42.86 8.06 43.24
C HIS A 779 -43.36 6.92 42.35
N LEU A 780 -42.66 5.78 42.35
CA LEU A 780 -43.04 4.61 41.54
C LEU A 780 -44.17 3.80 42.16
N ASP A 781 -44.33 3.89 43.48
CA ASP A 781 -45.46 3.31 44.20
C ASP A 781 -46.70 4.21 44.08
N ASP A 782 -46.52 5.53 44.00
CA ASP A 782 -47.58 6.53 43.78
C ASP A 782 -48.13 6.53 42.33
N ASP A 783 -47.28 6.27 41.33
CA ASP A 783 -47.67 6.19 39.91
C ASP A 783 -47.08 4.94 39.24
N GLU A 784 -47.89 3.86 39.22
CA GLU A 784 -47.53 2.58 38.61
C GLU A 784 -47.21 2.70 37.12
N SER A 785 -47.71 3.74 36.42
CA SER A 785 -47.45 3.92 35.00
C SER A 785 -45.97 4.18 34.70
N TRP A 786 -45.26 4.90 35.57
CA TRP A 786 -43.82 5.12 35.45
C TRP A 786 -43.03 3.83 35.64
N ARG A 787 -43.46 3.00 36.59
CA ARG A 787 -42.86 1.68 36.82
C ARG A 787 -43.00 0.77 35.60
N LEU A 788 -44.20 0.72 34.99
CA LEU A 788 -44.44 -0.07 33.78
C LEU A 788 -43.61 0.43 32.59
N ARG A 789 -43.50 1.75 32.39
CA ARG A 789 -42.67 2.35 31.34
C ARG A 789 -41.19 2.02 31.52
N LEU A 790 -40.67 2.10 32.74
CA LEU A 790 -39.29 1.75 33.07
C LEU A 790 -39.00 0.27 32.83
N ILE A 791 -39.94 -0.63 33.16
CA ILE A 791 -39.83 -2.06 32.85
C ILE A 791 -39.81 -2.29 31.34
N ALA A 792 -40.72 -1.65 30.60
CA ALA A 792 -40.83 -1.83 29.15
C ALA A 792 -39.58 -1.32 28.40
N HIS A 793 -39.02 -0.19 28.81
CA HIS A 793 -38.04 0.53 27.99
C HIS A 793 -36.64 0.62 28.60
N ALA A 794 -36.47 0.49 29.92
CA ALA A 794 -35.19 0.72 30.60
C ALA A 794 -34.79 -0.39 31.59
N GLU A 795 -35.19 -1.64 31.34
CA GLU A 795 -34.76 -2.81 32.14
C GLU A 795 -35.22 -2.75 33.62
N GLY A 796 -36.28 -1.99 33.89
CA GLY A 796 -36.87 -1.86 35.22
C GLY A 796 -36.40 -0.62 36.00
N PRO A 797 -37.03 -0.34 37.14
CA PRO A 797 -36.64 0.78 37.99
C PRO A 797 -35.29 0.52 38.65
N ASP A 798 -34.40 1.52 38.61
CA ASP A 798 -33.12 1.50 39.32
C ASP A 798 -33.12 2.64 40.33
N THR A 799 -33.83 2.43 41.45
CA THR A 799 -33.98 3.44 42.53
C THR A 799 -32.65 3.78 43.20
N GLU A 800 -31.64 2.97 42.93
CA GLU A 800 -30.31 3.02 43.46
C GLU A 800 -29.46 4.15 42.82
N ILE A 801 -29.87 4.73 41.70
CA ILE A 801 -29.12 5.79 40.97
C ILE A 801 -29.64 7.21 41.29
N GLN A 802 -30.57 7.33 42.24
CA GLN A 802 -31.22 8.59 42.56
C GLN A 802 -30.24 9.74 42.91
N LEU A 803 -30.51 10.91 42.36
CA LEU A 803 -29.75 12.13 42.65
C LEU A 803 -30.25 12.82 43.92
N GLY A 804 -29.43 12.82 44.96
CA GLY A 804 -29.74 13.57 46.20
C GLY A 804 -29.73 15.09 46.02
N ARG A 805 -28.88 15.63 45.13
CA ARG A 805 -28.68 17.09 44.96
C ARG A 805 -29.67 17.71 43.96
N ALA A 806 -30.41 18.73 44.41
CA ALA A 806 -31.39 19.42 43.57
C ALA A 806 -30.77 20.07 42.31
N ALA A 807 -29.55 20.61 42.41
CA ALA A 807 -28.85 21.21 41.27
C ALA A 807 -28.56 20.20 40.13
N MET A 808 -28.30 18.93 40.47
CA MET A 808 -28.13 17.90 39.44
C MET A 808 -29.45 17.45 38.85
N ARG A 809 -30.52 17.35 39.66
CA ARG A 809 -31.88 17.07 39.14
C ARG A 809 -32.34 18.15 38.16
N ALA A 810 -32.01 19.41 38.42
CA ALA A 810 -32.27 20.51 37.48
C ALA A 810 -31.63 20.26 36.08
N ARG A 811 -30.43 19.67 36.02
CA ARG A 811 -29.80 19.28 34.74
C ARG A 811 -30.54 18.16 34.02
N VAL A 812 -31.08 17.20 34.76
CA VAL A 812 -31.94 16.16 34.19
C VAL A 812 -33.20 16.78 33.57
N TYR A 813 -33.82 17.75 34.26
CA TYR A 813 -34.98 18.49 33.74
C TYR A 813 -34.64 19.33 32.51
N ASP A 814 -33.49 20.00 32.49
CA ASP A 814 -33.01 20.72 31.29
C ASP A 814 -32.88 19.78 30.08
N SER A 815 -32.32 18.58 30.28
CA SER A 815 -32.17 17.59 29.21
C SER A 815 -33.51 16.99 28.76
N ALA A 816 -34.44 16.74 29.68
CA ALA A 816 -35.79 16.30 29.33
C ALA A 816 -36.55 17.38 28.52
N ALA A 817 -36.44 18.65 28.92
CA ALA A 817 -37.04 19.76 28.19
C ALA A 817 -36.49 19.88 26.77
N ARG A 818 -35.17 19.71 26.59
CA ARG A 818 -34.54 19.67 25.26
C ARG A 818 -35.10 18.56 24.37
N ILE A 819 -35.40 17.38 24.93
CA ILE A 819 -36.03 16.28 24.17
C ILE A 819 -37.46 16.67 23.79
N ALA A 820 -38.25 17.21 24.73
CA ALA A 820 -39.64 17.56 24.49
C ALA A 820 -39.81 18.69 23.45
N CYS A 821 -38.91 19.66 23.44
CA CYS A 821 -38.88 20.77 22.48
C CYS A 821 -38.18 20.42 21.15
N ASN A 822 -37.78 19.17 20.91
CA ASN A 822 -37.09 18.81 19.66
C ASN A 822 -38.05 18.21 18.64
N HIS A 823 -38.30 18.89 17.51
CA HIS A 823 -39.18 18.36 16.45
C HIS A 823 -38.68 17.05 15.82
N SER A 824 -37.39 16.75 15.92
CA SER A 824 -36.84 15.48 15.40
C SER A 824 -36.85 14.34 16.43
N ALA A 825 -37.32 14.59 17.66
CA ALA A 825 -37.61 13.52 18.62
C ALA A 825 -38.96 12.88 18.27
N GLY A 826 -39.05 11.55 18.41
CA GLY A 826 -40.31 10.86 18.20
C GLY A 826 -41.38 11.32 19.19
N ASP A 827 -42.65 11.35 18.75
CA ASP A 827 -43.77 11.90 19.55
C ASP A 827 -43.87 11.27 20.94
N GLN A 828 -43.61 9.96 21.02
CA GLN A 828 -43.59 9.27 22.31
C GLN A 828 -42.49 9.80 23.23
N ALA A 829 -41.29 10.08 22.72
CA ALA A 829 -40.20 10.65 23.52
C ALA A 829 -40.54 12.06 23.99
N ARG A 830 -41.16 12.88 23.12
CA ARG A 830 -41.60 14.23 23.49
C ARG A 830 -42.67 14.19 24.59
N ARG A 831 -43.69 13.34 24.42
CA ARG A 831 -44.77 13.15 25.41
C ARG A 831 -44.24 12.64 26.74
N ASP A 832 -43.36 11.66 26.73
CA ASP A 832 -42.80 11.08 27.95
C ASP A 832 -41.87 12.06 28.67
N ALA A 833 -41.11 12.88 27.93
CA ALA A 833 -40.28 13.91 28.51
C ALA A 833 -41.11 15.03 29.17
N PHE A 834 -42.21 15.45 28.52
CA PHE A 834 -43.15 16.40 29.11
C PHE A 834 -43.83 15.80 30.35
N ALA A 835 -44.31 14.56 30.27
CA ALA A 835 -44.93 13.85 31.40
C ALA A 835 -43.98 13.76 32.60
N LEU A 836 -42.68 13.52 32.36
CA LEU A 836 -41.67 13.52 33.42
C LEU A 836 -41.56 14.89 34.10
N LEU A 837 -41.49 15.96 33.33
CA LEU A 837 -41.36 17.33 33.85
C LEU A 837 -42.60 17.76 34.64
N ASP A 838 -43.79 17.49 34.09
CA ASP A 838 -45.06 17.80 34.74
C ASP A 838 -45.22 17.05 36.07
N TRP A 839 -44.90 15.75 36.08
CA TRP A 839 -44.92 14.96 37.31
C TRP A 839 -43.94 15.50 38.36
N MET A 840 -42.68 15.73 37.97
CA MET A 840 -41.64 16.19 38.89
C MET A 840 -41.85 17.63 39.38
N SER A 841 -42.65 18.44 38.67
CA SER A 841 -43.07 19.77 39.15
C SER A 841 -43.88 19.70 40.46
N ARG A 842 -44.56 18.58 40.68
CA ARG A 842 -45.39 18.30 41.87
C ARG A 842 -44.67 17.38 42.86
N ALA A 843 -44.01 16.33 42.36
CA ALA A 843 -43.48 15.25 43.16
C ALA A 843 -42.03 15.45 43.68
N ASP A 844 -41.19 16.31 43.08
CA ASP A 844 -39.78 16.44 43.54
C ASP A 844 -39.72 16.81 45.03
N GLY A 845 -38.93 16.10 45.84
CA GLY A 845 -38.82 16.37 47.28
C GLY A 845 -38.26 17.77 47.63
N SER A 846 -37.51 18.41 46.73
CA SER A 846 -36.95 19.76 46.94
C SER A 846 -37.79 20.85 46.31
N LYS A 847 -38.05 21.94 47.05
CA LYS A 847 -38.70 23.16 46.53
C LYS A 847 -37.99 23.73 45.30
N SER A 848 -36.65 23.71 45.29
CA SER A 848 -35.84 24.18 44.16
C SER A 848 -36.00 23.28 42.93
N GLY A 849 -35.99 21.95 43.12
CA GLY A 849 -36.23 20.97 42.06
C GLY A 849 -37.64 21.12 41.46
N ARG A 850 -38.68 21.21 42.30
CA ARG A 850 -40.06 21.44 41.86
C ARG A 850 -40.22 22.71 41.04
N SER A 851 -39.64 23.82 41.52
CA SER A 851 -39.71 25.11 40.82
C SER A 851 -39.03 25.05 39.45
N HIS A 852 -37.88 24.38 39.35
CA HIS A 852 -37.16 24.22 38.07
C HIS A 852 -37.89 23.29 37.10
N ALA A 853 -38.42 22.16 37.58
CA ALA A 853 -39.25 21.26 36.77
C ALA A 853 -40.52 21.96 36.27
N SER A 854 -41.19 22.74 37.12
CA SER A 854 -42.37 23.54 36.76
C SER A 854 -42.05 24.57 35.67
N MET A 855 -40.93 25.30 35.80
CA MET A 855 -40.47 26.26 34.81
C MET A 855 -40.24 25.60 33.43
N ARG A 856 -39.56 24.43 33.42
CA ARG A 856 -39.30 23.68 32.19
C ARG A 856 -40.56 23.05 31.60
N ALA A 857 -41.48 22.57 32.41
CA ALA A 857 -42.78 22.09 31.94
C ALA A 857 -43.57 23.19 31.24
N LEU A 858 -43.59 24.41 31.82
CA LEU A 858 -44.25 25.58 31.22
C LEU A 858 -43.62 25.97 29.88
N GLU A 859 -42.29 25.98 29.80
CA GLU A 859 -41.55 26.24 28.56
C GLU A 859 -41.92 25.25 27.45
N VAL A 860 -41.95 23.95 27.79
CA VAL A 860 -42.36 22.89 26.85
C VAL A 860 -43.81 23.06 26.42
N GLN A 861 -44.72 23.43 27.33
CA GLN A 861 -46.12 23.67 27.02
C GLN A 861 -46.31 24.86 26.06
N GLN A 862 -45.56 25.95 26.27
CA GLN A 862 -45.56 27.11 25.38
C GLN A 862 -45.03 26.73 23.99
N PHE A 863 -43.96 25.94 23.94
CA PHE A 863 -43.41 25.43 22.69
C PHE A 863 -44.42 24.56 21.94
N ILE A 864 -45.08 23.62 22.64
CA ILE A 864 -46.13 22.77 22.07
C ILE A 864 -47.31 23.60 21.53
N ALA A 865 -47.73 24.64 22.26
CA ALA A 865 -48.81 25.53 21.84
C ALA A 865 -48.45 26.35 20.59
N GLN A 866 -47.18 26.73 20.43
CA GLN A 866 -46.69 27.44 19.24
C GLN A 866 -46.53 26.53 18.02
N ASP A 867 -46.17 25.26 18.23
CA ASP A 867 -45.89 24.29 17.17
C ASP A 867 -47.17 23.81 16.45
N GLY A 868 -48.36 24.07 17.01
CA GLY A 868 -49.66 23.72 16.42
C GLY A 868 -49.89 22.22 16.17
N LEU A 869 -48.97 21.37 16.63
CA LEU A 869 -48.81 19.97 16.21
C LEU A 869 -49.50 18.96 17.13
N PHE A 870 -49.92 19.38 18.33
CA PHE A 870 -50.88 18.62 19.12
C PHE A 870 -52.27 19.17 18.85
N GLY A 871 -52.84 18.77 17.71
CA GLY A 871 -54.28 18.81 17.51
C GLY A 871 -54.94 18.15 18.72
N VAL A 872 -55.66 18.95 19.50
CA VAL A 872 -56.43 18.53 20.65
C VAL A 872 -57.61 17.72 20.12
N ASP A 873 -57.44 16.42 19.94
CA ASP A 873 -58.55 15.48 20.03
C ASP A 873 -58.69 15.12 21.50
N SER A 874 -59.54 15.92 22.17
CA SER A 874 -60.09 15.71 23.51
C SER A 874 -60.92 14.44 23.60
#